data_AF-A0A0P1BBN8-F1
#
_entry.id   AF-A0A0P1BBN8-F1
#
_cell.length_a   1.000
_cell.length_b   1.000
_cell.length_c   1.000
_cell.angle_alpha   90.00
_cell.angle_beta   90.00
_cell.angle_gamma   90.00
#
_symmetry.space_group_name_H-M   'P 1'
#
loop_
_entity.id
_entity.type
_entity.pdbx_description
1 polymer ?
#
loop_
_entity_poly.entity_id
_entity_poly.type
_entity_poly.pdbx_seq_one_letter_code
_entity_poly.pdbx_strand_id
1 'polypeptide(L)'
;MWAERLGRAAERLERHSTALTRHEAATEERNVRTALVAPNSDASSRLLQALLDDPLAFASSNSSSSASSTIDLASTPKTLSLEVDPHAHTLIRASDSGLPASRVSKDAIEIDLPWLREAQLEILQVAESADSTSCLDALYECDMHIFLLSAQDILLLRRTGRLAKERGASERIERVRRQLDLLAIFLDWPGTVLVVDHGDATLDEAAKERVLDTLEEVISANVGRFDEKSQNDASVEAAAGQRGLQHFVLHVSTTAALLANGHLRVGLGLPLVGLQGKSSTTGDSTLTSTSKPDAAHAWELFAQLSASSGLSELRAHFLHAPLLSPTSAERSFTRSRRAASVAYQSSARLLRHALEEARARLIIAQEDVRRAQGLRDVLRQGIQHDLNSLALRVLSKGHLNSTNPLQSPRSDVDSSAKNNKLHIRAGDRSRSALGSASDSASLLEKTFSQRLPWWKLLWKVDDVRAEVDNAVRSSFSKDLEDRLIFEAGRTLSFAEDQMKVTEAALGTLTARPRSENAGRAELSSSSVGGATSWQGHVESSQRSYFDSPLLRNQVAQQSKLHRAARSYSSNLLQPRSFAWPITSRRSQIFSQGGPLEVLVSRAQALVMRFYLSSSTVASASLISAQLPAVSPWLSTNTFLGEDACKTLLPLAMQSSTAAGLSLLATLAFAFHLQGAWTKAKRRFWTDWDRLAQGLEADLEVS
;
A
#
# COMPACT_ATOMS: atom_id res chain seq x y z
N MET A 1 0.33 -30.65 10.81
CA MET A 1 0.20 -29.37 11.53
C MET A 1 0.85 -28.18 10.78
N TRP A 2 2.16 -28.18 10.49
CA TRP A 2 2.84 -27.07 9.77
C TRP A 2 2.30 -26.84 8.33
N ALA A 3 2.17 -27.91 7.54
CA ALA A 3 1.59 -27.86 6.20
C ALA A 3 0.12 -27.41 6.19
N GLU A 4 -0.63 -27.77 7.22
CA GLU A 4 -2.04 -27.42 7.37
C GLU A 4 -2.24 -25.93 7.69
N ARG A 5 -1.31 -25.33 8.44
CA ARG A 5 -1.33 -23.89 8.74
C ARG A 5 -0.88 -23.04 7.56
N LEU A 6 0.11 -23.52 6.78
CA LEU A 6 0.49 -22.89 5.51
C LEU A 6 -0.62 -22.97 4.46
N GLY A 7 -1.34 -24.09 4.39
CA GLY A 7 -2.53 -24.22 3.55
C GLY A 7 -3.59 -23.17 3.89
N ARG A 8 -3.91 -22.98 5.18
CA ARG A 8 -4.89 -21.96 5.62
C ARG A 8 -4.44 -20.53 5.35
N ALA A 9 -3.14 -20.24 5.41
CA ALA A 9 -2.60 -18.91 5.12
C ALA A 9 -2.63 -18.60 3.62
N ALA A 10 -2.23 -19.57 2.79
CA ALA A 10 -2.34 -19.46 1.33
C ALA A 10 -3.79 -19.29 0.88
N GLU A 11 -4.71 -20.04 1.50
CA GLU A 11 -6.15 -19.95 1.21
C GLU A 11 -6.74 -18.58 1.58
N ARG A 12 -6.26 -17.93 2.66
CA ARG A 12 -6.65 -16.54 2.98
C ARG A 12 -6.12 -15.54 1.96
N LEU A 13 -4.89 -15.73 1.50
CA LEU A 13 -4.25 -14.87 0.50
C LEU A 13 -4.93 -15.01 -0.87
N GLU A 14 -5.34 -16.22 -1.22
CA GLU A 14 -6.09 -16.53 -2.43
C GLU A 14 -7.52 -15.97 -2.36
N ARG A 15 -8.19 -16.06 -1.21
CA ARG A 15 -9.49 -15.38 -0.98
C ARG A 15 -9.37 -13.87 -1.08
N HIS A 16 -8.30 -13.26 -0.56
CA HIS A 16 -8.09 -11.82 -0.70
C HIS A 16 -7.75 -11.39 -2.13
N SER A 17 -6.95 -12.15 -2.87
CA SER A 17 -6.61 -11.84 -4.27
C SER A 17 -7.79 -12.06 -5.23
N THR A 18 -8.61 -13.09 -4.99
CA THR A 18 -9.86 -13.31 -5.74
C THR A 18 -10.94 -12.31 -5.36
N ALA A 19 -10.97 -11.84 -4.10
CA ALA A 19 -11.79 -10.71 -3.70
C ALA A 19 -11.32 -9.42 -4.38
N LEU A 20 -10.01 -9.14 -4.46
CA LEU A 20 -9.44 -7.99 -5.16
C LEU A 20 -9.74 -7.99 -6.67
N THR A 21 -9.61 -9.12 -7.34
CA THR A 21 -9.91 -9.23 -8.79
C THR A 21 -11.42 -9.20 -9.09
N ARG A 22 -12.26 -9.73 -8.19
CA ARG A 22 -13.71 -9.50 -8.26
C ARG A 22 -14.09 -8.07 -7.90
N HIS A 23 -13.36 -7.42 -6.99
CA HIS A 23 -13.54 -6.01 -6.65
C HIS A 23 -13.19 -5.11 -7.83
N GLU A 24 -12.08 -5.38 -8.54
CA GLU A 24 -11.69 -4.66 -9.76
C GLU A 24 -12.73 -4.82 -10.88
N ALA A 25 -13.31 -6.02 -11.07
CA ALA A 25 -14.35 -6.26 -12.06
C ALA A 25 -15.76 -5.74 -11.63
N ALA A 26 -15.98 -5.47 -10.35
CA ALA A 26 -17.23 -4.92 -9.80
C ALA A 26 -17.13 -3.41 -9.48
N THR A 27 -16.09 -2.73 -9.95
CA THR A 27 -15.88 -1.28 -9.71
C THR A 27 -16.87 -0.37 -10.46
N GLU A 28 -17.85 -0.89 -11.20
CA GLU A 28 -18.76 -0.03 -11.96
C GLU A 28 -19.73 0.79 -11.09
N GLU A 29 -20.10 0.40 -9.86
CA GLU A 29 -20.98 1.24 -9.01
C GLU A 29 -20.78 0.97 -7.50
N ARG A 30 -19.55 1.12 -6.98
CA ARG A 30 -19.35 1.01 -5.52
C ARG A 30 -19.74 2.33 -4.84
N ASN A 31 -20.75 2.28 -3.99
CA ASN A 31 -21.11 3.38 -3.11
C ASN A 31 -19.93 3.76 -2.19
N VAL A 32 -19.65 5.06 -2.09
CA VAL A 32 -18.64 5.64 -1.22
C VAL A 32 -19.06 5.50 0.23
N ARG A 33 -18.29 4.76 1.03
CA ARG A 33 -18.59 4.57 2.44
C ARG A 33 -17.90 5.63 3.29
N THR A 34 -18.68 6.40 4.02
CA THR A 34 -18.19 7.41 4.95
C THR A 34 -18.54 7.03 6.39
N ALA A 35 -17.53 6.84 7.22
CA ALA A 35 -17.73 6.67 8.66
C ALA A 35 -17.93 8.03 9.33
N LEU A 36 -19.00 8.19 10.11
CA LEU A 36 -19.21 9.30 11.03
C LEU A 36 -19.00 8.82 12.47
N VAL A 37 -17.91 9.28 13.09
CA VAL A 37 -17.49 8.89 14.43
C VAL A 37 -17.72 10.05 15.39
N ALA A 38 -18.61 9.89 16.37
CA ALA A 38 -18.95 10.93 17.35
C ALA A 38 -18.85 10.42 18.80
N PRO A 39 -18.52 11.28 19.79
CA PRO A 39 -18.32 10.87 21.17
C PRO A 39 -19.64 10.48 21.81
N ASN A 40 -20.71 11.14 21.36
CA ASN A 40 -22.07 10.95 21.80
C ASN A 40 -22.94 10.70 20.57
N SER A 41 -23.82 9.71 20.65
CA SER A 41 -24.84 9.45 19.62
C SER A 41 -25.74 10.67 19.38
N ASP A 42 -25.99 11.48 20.41
CA ASP A 42 -26.74 12.73 20.32
C ASP A 42 -26.10 13.76 19.38
N ALA A 43 -24.77 13.89 19.39
CA ALA A 43 -24.07 14.85 18.55
C ALA A 43 -24.10 14.43 17.07
N SER A 44 -23.84 13.15 16.81
CA SER A 44 -23.92 12.60 15.45
C SER A 44 -25.34 12.63 14.91
N SER A 45 -26.35 12.28 15.72
CA SER A 45 -27.76 12.33 15.31
C SER A 45 -28.22 13.76 15.00
N ARG A 46 -27.83 14.77 15.78
CA ARG A 46 -28.13 16.18 15.47
C ARG A 46 -27.47 16.64 14.19
N LEU A 47 -26.21 16.29 13.96
CA LEU A 47 -25.51 16.61 12.72
C LEU A 47 -26.18 15.94 11.51
N LEU A 48 -26.49 14.64 11.63
CA LEU A 48 -27.20 13.89 10.59
C LEU A 48 -28.59 14.47 10.35
N GLN A 49 -29.32 14.85 11.39
CA GLN A 49 -30.61 15.51 11.25
C GLN A 49 -30.46 16.84 10.51
N ALA A 50 -29.46 17.66 10.83
CA ALA A 50 -29.21 18.92 10.14
C ALA A 50 -28.80 18.73 8.68
N LEU A 51 -28.04 17.67 8.38
CA LEU A 51 -27.53 17.34 7.06
C LEU A 51 -28.61 16.71 6.15
N LEU A 52 -29.47 15.87 6.72
CA LEU A 52 -30.51 15.11 6.01
C LEU A 52 -31.84 15.86 5.91
N ASP A 53 -32.07 16.87 6.75
CA ASP A 53 -33.22 17.76 6.63
C ASP A 53 -33.00 18.74 5.48
N ASP A 54 -33.43 18.37 4.26
CA ASP A 54 -33.40 19.23 3.06
C ASP A 54 -34.84 19.65 2.68
N PRO A 55 -35.32 20.82 3.16
CA PRO A 55 -36.71 21.26 2.93
C PRO A 55 -37.05 21.45 1.45
N LEU A 56 -36.04 21.76 0.62
CA LEU A 56 -36.22 21.99 -0.82
C LEU A 56 -36.55 20.69 -1.54
N ALA A 57 -35.89 19.59 -1.15
CA ALA A 57 -36.20 18.26 -1.68
C ALA A 57 -37.66 17.88 -1.40
N PHE A 58 -38.14 18.11 -0.17
CA PHE A 58 -39.54 17.84 0.21
C PHE A 58 -40.55 18.76 -0.50
N ALA A 59 -40.21 20.03 -0.75
CA ALA A 59 -41.07 20.93 -1.50
C ALA A 59 -41.23 20.48 -2.97
N SER A 60 -40.14 19.98 -3.57
CA SER A 60 -40.13 19.52 -4.95
C SER A 60 -40.98 18.25 -5.16
N SER A 61 -40.90 17.29 -4.23
CA SER A 61 -41.65 16.02 -4.33
C SER A 61 -43.17 16.24 -4.22
N ASN A 62 -43.61 17.12 -3.31
CA ASN A 62 -45.03 17.43 -3.12
C ASN A 62 -45.68 18.08 -4.36
N SER A 63 -44.93 18.87 -5.14
CA SER A 63 -45.46 19.57 -6.33
C SER A 63 -45.92 18.60 -7.44
N SER A 64 -45.34 17.40 -7.49
CA SER A 64 -45.62 16.40 -8.54
C SER A 64 -46.86 15.53 -8.28
N SER A 65 -47.40 15.53 -7.05
CA SER A 65 -48.49 14.63 -6.63
C SER A 65 -49.90 15.25 -6.68
N SER A 66 -50.10 16.28 -7.50
CA SER A 66 -51.31 17.14 -7.53
C SER A 66 -52.61 16.50 -8.05
N ALA A 67 -52.83 15.19 -7.86
CA ALA A 67 -54.14 14.58 -8.07
C ALA A 67 -54.41 13.45 -7.08
N SER A 68 -55.31 13.73 -6.12
CA SER A 68 -56.20 12.73 -5.51
C SER A 68 -55.57 11.62 -4.65
N SER A 69 -54.91 12.01 -3.56
CA SER A 69 -55.06 11.23 -2.30
C SER A 69 -54.69 12.12 -1.12
N THR A 70 -55.69 12.46 -0.31
CA THR A 70 -55.53 12.87 1.08
C THR A 70 -54.86 11.75 1.86
N ILE A 71 -53.54 11.61 1.70
CA ILE A 71 -52.69 10.83 2.59
C ILE A 71 -52.53 11.69 3.84
N ASP A 72 -52.85 11.12 5.00
CA ASP A 72 -52.79 11.78 6.30
C ASP A 72 -51.46 12.50 6.53
N LEU A 73 -51.46 13.82 6.34
CA LEU A 73 -50.34 14.72 6.67
C LEU A 73 -50.01 14.75 8.19
N ALA A 74 -50.76 14.00 9.01
CA ALA A 74 -50.50 13.80 10.43
C ALA A 74 -49.51 12.66 10.72
N SER A 75 -49.19 11.79 9.75
CA SER A 75 -47.91 11.08 9.77
C SER A 75 -46.86 12.04 9.22
N THR A 76 -46.58 13.09 9.99
CA THR A 76 -45.32 13.82 9.88
C THR A 76 -44.19 12.78 9.74
N PRO A 77 -43.10 13.05 9.00
CA PRO A 77 -41.92 12.24 9.20
C PRO A 77 -41.66 12.33 10.70
N LYS A 78 -41.94 11.25 11.43
CA LYS A 78 -41.53 11.08 12.82
C LYS A 78 -40.12 11.62 12.78
N THR A 79 -39.91 12.81 13.39
CA THR A 79 -38.60 13.47 13.55
C THR A 79 -37.63 12.32 13.63
N LEU A 80 -36.74 12.12 12.64
CA LEU A 80 -35.97 10.87 12.50
C LEU A 80 -35.34 10.57 13.86
N SER A 81 -36.10 9.86 14.69
CA SER A 81 -35.80 9.62 16.09
C SER A 81 -35.08 8.32 15.90
N LEU A 82 -33.86 8.49 15.40
CA LEU A 82 -32.83 7.50 15.27
C LEU A 82 -32.60 7.03 16.70
N GLU A 83 -33.47 6.14 17.17
CA GLU A 83 -33.30 5.39 18.39
C GLU A 83 -32.21 4.37 18.05
N VAL A 84 -30.97 4.87 18.05
CA VAL A 84 -29.78 4.10 17.70
C VAL A 84 -29.45 3.24 18.90
N ASP A 85 -29.44 1.93 18.70
CA ASP A 85 -28.87 1.02 19.68
C ASP A 85 -27.42 1.45 19.97
N PRO A 86 -27.06 1.80 21.22
CA PRO A 86 -25.76 2.41 21.55
C PRO A 86 -24.55 1.48 21.33
N HIS A 87 -24.79 0.23 20.94
CA HIS A 87 -23.78 -0.78 20.68
C HIS A 87 -23.74 -1.26 19.22
N ALA A 88 -24.63 -0.77 18.36
CA ALA A 88 -24.68 -1.12 16.95
C ALA A 88 -24.25 0.09 16.08
N HIS A 89 -23.53 -0.18 14.99
CA HIS A 89 -23.35 0.81 13.95
C HIS A 89 -24.64 0.91 13.13
N THR A 90 -25.04 2.12 12.75
CA THR A 90 -26.22 2.34 11.91
C THR A 90 -25.76 2.74 10.52
N LEU A 91 -26.17 1.98 9.50
CA LEU A 91 -25.87 2.29 8.11
C LEU A 91 -26.98 3.16 7.51
N ILE A 92 -26.65 4.32 6.96
CA ILE A 92 -27.60 5.18 6.25
C ILE A 92 -27.27 5.10 4.76
N ARG A 93 -28.24 4.69 3.93
CA ARG A 93 -28.05 4.49 2.48
C ARG A 93 -29.10 5.25 1.68
N ALA A 94 -28.75 5.65 0.46
CA ALA A 94 -29.72 6.15 -0.52
C ALA A 94 -30.75 5.05 -0.85
N SER A 95 -32.03 5.40 -0.92
CA SER A 95 -33.03 4.47 -1.49
C SER A 95 -32.89 4.44 -3.02
N ASP A 96 -32.63 3.26 -3.59
CA ASP A 96 -32.62 3.06 -5.05
C ASP A 96 -34.04 2.86 -5.62
N SER A 97 -35.01 2.59 -4.75
CA SER A 97 -36.33 2.11 -5.16
C SER A 97 -37.24 3.18 -5.75
N GLY A 98 -36.86 4.47 -5.69
CA GLY A 98 -37.69 5.60 -6.12
C GLY A 98 -39.02 5.73 -5.37
N LEU A 99 -39.23 4.92 -4.32
CA LEU A 99 -40.41 4.96 -3.48
C LEU A 99 -40.14 5.91 -2.30
N PRO A 100 -41.03 6.86 -2.02
CA PRO A 100 -40.84 7.90 -1.01
C PRO A 100 -40.91 7.39 0.45
N ALA A 101 -40.92 6.07 0.68
CA ALA A 101 -41.00 5.49 2.01
C ALA A 101 -39.62 5.10 2.52
N SER A 102 -39.18 5.74 3.62
CA SER A 102 -37.99 5.31 4.35
C SER A 102 -38.23 3.91 4.91
N ARG A 103 -37.45 2.93 4.45
CA ARG A 103 -37.47 1.58 4.98
C ARG A 103 -36.41 1.50 6.07
N VAL A 104 -36.87 1.32 7.30
CA VAL A 104 -35.99 1.08 8.45
C VAL A 104 -35.78 -0.43 8.56
N SER A 105 -34.60 -0.89 8.15
CA SER A 105 -34.06 -2.17 8.57
C SER A 105 -33.42 -2.00 9.95
N LYS A 106 -33.25 -3.10 10.70
CA LYS A 106 -32.65 -3.05 12.06
C LYS A 106 -31.28 -2.35 12.08
N ASP A 107 -30.51 -2.52 11.00
CA ASP A 107 -29.13 -2.03 10.94
C ASP A 107 -28.94 -0.98 9.83
N ALA A 108 -29.99 -0.71 9.03
CA ALA A 108 -29.89 0.18 7.88
C ALA A 108 -31.13 1.05 7.69
N ILE A 109 -30.91 2.34 7.41
CA ILE A 109 -31.95 3.33 7.15
C ILE A 109 -31.79 3.80 5.72
N GLU A 110 -32.80 3.52 4.90
CA GLU A 110 -32.87 4.00 3.52
C GLU A 110 -33.56 5.37 3.49
N ILE A 111 -32.87 6.36 2.90
CA ILE A 111 -33.37 7.74 2.75
C ILE A 111 -33.32 8.12 1.27
N ASP A 112 -34.43 8.62 0.75
CA ASP A 112 -34.51 9.11 -0.63
C ASP A 112 -34.12 10.60 -0.69
N LEU A 113 -32.81 10.87 -0.76
CA LEU A 113 -32.26 12.21 -0.98
C LEU A 113 -31.51 12.25 -2.31
N PRO A 114 -31.89 13.16 -3.24
CA PRO A 114 -31.27 13.22 -4.58
C PRO A 114 -29.75 13.36 -4.53
N TRP A 115 -29.25 14.25 -3.66
CA TRP A 115 -27.81 14.50 -3.53
C TRP A 115 -27.04 13.31 -2.95
N LEU A 116 -27.68 12.49 -2.10
CA LEU A 116 -27.07 11.30 -1.50
C LEU A 116 -27.00 10.15 -2.53
N ARG A 117 -28.00 10.08 -3.41
CA ARG A 117 -28.02 9.17 -4.58
C ARG A 117 -27.00 9.59 -5.64
N GLU A 118 -26.95 10.88 -6.00
CA GLU A 118 -25.98 11.42 -6.96
C GLU A 118 -24.53 11.20 -6.52
N ALA A 119 -24.28 11.30 -5.21
CA ALA A 119 -22.96 11.04 -4.63
C ALA A 119 -22.66 9.55 -4.40
N GLN A 120 -23.64 8.66 -4.61
CA GLN A 120 -23.55 7.24 -4.26
C GLN A 120 -23.01 7.01 -2.85
N LEU A 121 -23.53 7.77 -1.87
CA LEU A 121 -22.93 7.84 -0.54
C LEU A 121 -23.63 6.88 0.45
N GLU A 122 -22.84 6.13 1.20
CA GLU A 122 -23.25 5.33 2.36
C GLU A 122 -22.63 5.95 3.63
N ILE A 123 -23.45 6.38 4.58
CA ILE A 123 -22.97 6.95 5.85
C ILE A 123 -23.07 5.88 6.94
N LEU A 124 -21.94 5.44 7.47
CA LEU A 124 -21.86 4.54 8.61
C LEU A 124 -21.74 5.37 9.89
N GLN A 125 -22.80 5.46 10.67
CA GLN A 125 -22.76 6.08 12.00
C GLN A 125 -22.19 5.10 13.01
N VAL A 126 -21.06 5.48 13.62
CA VAL A 126 -20.37 4.69 14.63
C VAL A 126 -20.58 5.31 16.01
N ALA A 127 -21.34 4.63 16.86
CA ALA A 127 -21.59 5.05 18.23
C ALA A 127 -20.54 4.45 19.20
N GLU A 128 -19.91 5.32 19.99
CA GLU A 128 -19.26 5.21 21.33
C GLU A 128 -18.37 4.01 21.72
N SER A 129 -18.41 2.84 21.08
CA SER A 129 -17.55 1.68 21.39
C SER A 129 -16.72 1.22 20.19
N ALA A 130 -15.74 2.05 19.83
CA ALA A 130 -14.69 1.68 18.88
C ALA A 130 -13.73 0.60 19.40
N ASP A 131 -13.84 0.22 20.68
CA ASP A 131 -13.06 -0.88 21.26
C ASP A 131 -13.52 -2.25 20.74
N SER A 132 -14.71 -2.32 20.12
CA SER A 132 -15.15 -3.54 19.44
C SER A 132 -14.36 -3.73 18.14
N THR A 133 -13.78 -4.92 17.97
CA THR A 133 -13.01 -5.27 16.76
C THR A 133 -13.86 -5.12 15.49
N SER A 134 -15.16 -5.42 15.58
CA SER A 134 -16.12 -5.22 14.49
C SER A 134 -16.26 -3.76 14.06
N CYS A 135 -16.15 -2.82 15.00
CA CYS A 135 -16.19 -1.41 14.68
C CYS A 135 -14.92 -0.95 13.97
N LEU A 136 -13.75 -1.42 14.41
CA LEU A 136 -12.49 -1.12 13.73
C LEU A 136 -12.47 -1.71 12.32
N ASP A 137 -12.94 -2.94 12.16
CA ASP A 137 -13.08 -3.58 10.84
C ASP A 137 -13.98 -2.75 9.92
N ALA A 138 -15.14 -2.29 10.43
CA ALA A 138 -16.05 -1.43 9.68
C ALA A 138 -15.44 -0.05 9.35
N LEU A 139 -14.65 0.53 10.26
CA LEU A 139 -13.90 1.76 10.00
C LEU A 139 -12.84 1.55 8.92
N TYR A 140 -12.14 0.41 8.92
CA TYR A 140 -11.15 0.09 7.88
C TYR A 140 -11.78 -0.19 6.51
N GLU A 141 -13.05 -0.56 6.45
CA GLU A 141 -13.80 -0.72 5.20
C GLU A 141 -14.31 0.61 4.60
N CYS A 142 -14.31 1.70 5.38
CA CYS A 142 -14.79 3.00 4.92
C CYS A 142 -13.73 3.75 4.11
N ASP A 143 -14.19 4.45 3.07
CA ASP A 143 -13.37 5.24 2.16
C ASP A 143 -13.07 6.64 2.72
N MET A 144 -13.94 7.15 3.61
CA MET A 144 -13.82 8.46 4.24
C MET A 144 -14.15 8.39 5.74
N HIS A 145 -13.48 9.19 6.57
CA HIS A 145 -13.68 9.21 8.02
C HIS A 145 -13.95 10.63 8.50
N ILE A 146 -15.12 10.87 9.09
CA ILE A 146 -15.50 12.14 9.68
C ILE A 146 -15.55 11.96 11.19
N PHE A 147 -14.61 12.59 11.89
CA PHE A 147 -14.60 12.64 13.34
C PHE A 147 -15.33 13.89 13.81
N LEU A 148 -16.40 13.74 14.56
CA LEU A 148 -17.16 14.85 15.13
C LEU A 148 -16.71 15.08 16.58
N LEU A 149 -16.24 16.29 16.91
CA LEU A 149 -15.91 16.69 18.28
C LEU A 149 -16.67 17.97 18.65
N SER A 150 -17.17 18.08 19.88
CA SER A 150 -17.71 19.36 20.33
C SER A 150 -16.59 20.32 20.72
N ALA A 151 -16.70 21.59 20.35
CA ALA A 151 -15.80 22.65 20.79
C ALA A 151 -15.72 22.71 22.34
N GLN A 152 -16.84 22.46 23.03
CA GLN A 152 -16.88 22.41 24.49
C GLN A 152 -16.04 21.25 25.04
N ASP A 153 -16.04 20.09 24.38
CA ASP A 153 -15.27 18.91 24.79
C ASP A 153 -13.77 19.15 24.66
N ILE A 154 -13.35 19.79 23.56
CA ILE A 154 -11.94 20.15 23.32
C ILE A 154 -11.46 21.15 24.39
N LEU A 155 -12.27 22.16 24.72
CA LEU A 155 -11.93 23.13 25.77
C LEU A 155 -11.90 22.51 27.17
N LEU A 156 -12.74 21.50 27.44
CA LEU A 156 -12.73 20.74 28.70
C LEU A 156 -11.45 19.91 28.85
N LEU A 157 -10.94 19.31 27.77
CA LEU A 157 -9.67 18.57 27.78
C LEU A 157 -8.50 19.44 28.25
N ARG A 158 -8.43 20.69 27.79
CA ARG A 158 -7.38 21.63 28.21
C ARG A 158 -7.43 21.97 29.70
N ARG A 159 -8.64 22.17 30.26
CA ARG A 159 -8.81 22.51 31.68
C ARG A 159 -8.47 21.34 32.60
N THR A 160 -8.76 20.12 32.17
CA THR A 160 -8.71 18.93 33.03
C THR A 160 -7.31 18.36 33.21
N GLY A 161 -6.36 18.71 32.32
CA GLY A 161 -4.92 18.46 32.53
C GLY A 161 -4.38 19.01 33.86
N ARG A 162 -5.08 19.93 34.51
CA ARG A 162 -4.69 20.51 35.82
C ARG A 162 -5.57 20.11 37.01
N LEU A 163 -6.76 19.53 36.80
CA LEU A 163 -7.80 19.43 37.85
C LEU A 163 -8.52 18.06 37.95
N ALA A 164 -7.98 16.99 37.35
CA ALA A 164 -8.64 15.69 37.23
C ALA A 164 -8.90 14.92 38.56
N LYS A 165 -9.84 15.38 39.40
CA LYS A 165 -10.39 14.62 40.53
C LYS A 165 -11.93 14.60 40.63
N GLU A 166 -12.66 15.25 39.72
CA GLU A 166 -14.13 15.19 39.71
C GLU A 166 -14.64 13.96 38.92
N ARG A 167 -15.41 13.10 39.60
CA ARG A 167 -15.80 11.76 39.11
C ARG A 167 -16.66 11.73 37.84
N GLY A 168 -17.45 12.78 37.55
CA GLY A 168 -18.33 12.83 36.36
C GLY A 168 -17.66 13.38 35.10
N ALA A 169 -16.72 14.31 35.24
CA ALA A 169 -15.94 14.83 34.12
C ALA A 169 -15.05 13.75 33.51
N SER A 170 -14.60 12.79 34.32
CA SER A 170 -13.70 11.71 33.90
C SER A 170 -14.24 10.91 32.72
N GLU A 171 -15.52 10.54 32.72
CA GLU A 171 -16.08 9.67 31.66
C GLU A 171 -16.20 10.40 30.33
N ARG A 172 -16.76 11.63 30.34
CA ARG A 172 -16.85 12.47 29.13
C ARG A 172 -15.46 12.77 28.56
N ILE A 173 -14.49 13.09 29.41
CA ILE A 173 -13.09 13.30 28.99
C ILE A 173 -12.48 12.03 28.39
N GLU A 174 -12.73 10.88 29.00
CA GLU A 174 -12.19 9.61 28.54
C GLU A 174 -12.74 9.23 27.16
N ARG A 175 -14.02 9.46 26.89
CA ARG A 175 -14.62 9.26 25.56
C ARG A 175 -13.94 10.13 24.50
N VAL A 176 -13.78 11.42 24.80
CA VAL A 176 -13.14 12.37 23.86
C VAL A 176 -11.67 11.99 23.64
N ARG A 177 -10.96 11.51 24.68
CA ARG A 177 -9.61 10.98 24.53
C ARG A 177 -9.56 9.75 23.63
N ARG A 178 -10.44 8.76 23.85
CA ARG A 178 -10.51 7.57 22.98
C ARG A 178 -10.77 7.94 21.52
N GLN A 179 -11.62 8.93 21.28
CA GLN A 179 -11.82 9.43 19.91
C GLN A 179 -10.61 10.13 19.34
N LEU A 180 -9.88 10.91 20.14
CA LEU A 180 -8.63 11.53 19.70
C LEU A 180 -7.54 10.48 19.44
N ASP A 181 -7.54 9.37 20.19
CA ASP A 181 -6.65 8.25 19.94
C ASP A 181 -7.00 7.55 18.61
N LEU A 182 -8.29 7.36 18.32
CA LEU A 182 -8.74 6.87 17.01
C LEU A 182 -8.41 7.86 15.89
N LEU A 183 -8.66 9.15 16.10
CA LEU A 183 -8.28 10.20 15.16
C LEU A 183 -6.79 10.09 14.86
N ALA A 184 -5.93 9.94 15.87
CA ALA A 184 -4.49 9.79 15.69
C ALA A 184 -4.12 8.59 14.81
N ILE A 185 -4.86 7.48 14.91
CA ILE A 185 -4.67 6.29 14.05
C ILE A 185 -5.06 6.57 12.59
N PHE A 186 -6.14 7.33 12.38
CA PHE A 186 -6.70 7.62 11.05
C PHE A 186 -6.26 8.98 10.46
N LEU A 187 -5.45 9.79 11.17
CA LEU A 187 -4.96 11.09 10.66
C LEU A 187 -4.15 10.95 9.37
N ASP A 188 -3.45 9.83 9.20
CA ASP A 188 -2.67 9.53 8.00
C ASP A 188 -3.53 9.00 6.83
N TRP A 189 -4.81 8.69 7.08
CA TRP A 189 -5.70 8.16 6.07
C TRP A 189 -6.23 9.29 5.16
N PRO A 190 -6.24 9.06 3.82
CA PRO A 190 -6.82 10.03 2.89
C PRO A 190 -8.32 10.13 3.12
N GLY A 191 -8.84 11.37 3.17
CA GLY A 191 -10.27 11.61 3.39
C GLY A 191 -10.66 11.73 4.87
N THR A 192 -9.72 11.62 5.81
CA THR A 192 -10.04 11.90 7.22
C THR A 192 -10.27 13.39 7.43
N VAL A 193 -11.45 13.74 7.96
CA VAL A 193 -11.85 15.11 8.29
C VAL A 193 -12.26 15.17 9.75
N LEU A 194 -11.79 16.18 10.45
CA LEU A 194 -12.25 16.53 11.79
C LEU A 194 -13.30 17.63 11.70
N VAL A 195 -14.52 17.35 12.12
CA VAL A 195 -15.60 18.33 12.27
C VAL A 195 -15.69 18.76 13.73
N VAL A 196 -15.55 20.06 13.96
CA VAL A 196 -15.70 20.67 15.28
C VAL A 196 -17.07 21.34 15.36
N ASP A 197 -17.97 20.76 16.17
CA ASP A 197 -19.30 21.31 16.44
C ASP A 197 -19.25 22.35 17.55
N HIS A 198 -19.57 23.60 17.22
CA HIS A 198 -19.63 24.71 18.17
C HIS A 198 -20.95 24.80 18.94
N GLY A 199 -21.96 23.98 18.59
CA GLY A 199 -23.29 24.04 19.19
C GLY A 199 -23.90 25.43 19.03
N ASP A 200 -24.46 25.99 20.11
CA ASP A 200 -25.12 27.31 20.14
C ASP A 200 -24.15 28.50 20.09
N ALA A 201 -22.85 28.26 20.21
CA ALA A 201 -21.89 29.35 20.13
C ALA A 201 -21.80 29.84 18.68
N THR A 202 -21.91 31.15 18.48
CA THR A 202 -21.62 31.77 17.19
C THR A 202 -20.19 31.43 16.79
N LEU A 203 -19.99 31.09 15.50
CA LEU A 203 -18.68 30.85 14.90
C LEU A 203 -17.85 32.15 14.81
N ASP A 204 -17.47 32.70 15.96
CA ASP A 204 -16.51 33.80 16.02
C ASP A 204 -15.13 33.27 15.65
N GLU A 205 -14.39 33.99 14.81
CA GLU A 205 -13.05 33.59 14.35
C GLU A 205 -12.09 33.41 15.54
N ALA A 206 -12.22 34.25 16.57
CA ALA A 206 -11.43 34.12 17.79
C ALA A 206 -11.74 32.82 18.56
N ALA A 207 -12.98 32.32 18.48
CA ALA A 207 -13.34 31.04 19.09
C ALA A 207 -12.78 29.86 18.28
N LYS A 208 -12.79 29.95 16.94
CA LYS A 208 -12.17 28.95 16.05
C LYS A 208 -10.67 28.82 16.31
N GLU A 209 -9.94 29.94 16.33
CA GLU A 209 -8.50 29.96 16.61
C GLU A 209 -8.18 29.34 17.97
N ARG A 210 -8.92 29.71 19.03
CA ARG A 210 -8.72 29.11 20.36
C ARG A 210 -8.91 27.60 20.34
N VAL A 211 -9.95 27.10 19.66
CA VAL A 211 -10.20 25.66 19.58
C VAL A 211 -9.10 24.95 18.79
N LEU A 212 -8.63 25.54 17.69
CA LEU A 212 -7.50 25.01 16.92
C LEU A 212 -6.21 24.95 17.76
N ASP A 213 -5.87 26.02 18.46
CA ASP A 213 -4.71 26.04 19.37
C ASP A 213 -4.80 24.94 20.44
N THR A 214 -5.99 24.78 21.03
CA THR A 214 -6.22 23.72 22.03
C THR A 214 -6.15 22.32 21.43
N LEU A 215 -6.62 22.15 20.20
CA LEU A 215 -6.60 20.87 19.51
C LEU A 215 -5.16 20.48 19.15
N GLU A 216 -4.36 21.41 18.64
CA GLU A 216 -2.92 21.19 18.37
C GLU A 216 -2.15 20.84 19.65
N GLU A 217 -2.43 21.53 20.76
CA GLU A 217 -1.86 21.23 22.08
C GLU A 217 -2.22 19.80 22.54
N VAL A 218 -3.48 19.38 22.37
CA VAL A 218 -3.93 18.05 22.80
C VAL A 218 -3.41 16.95 21.87
N ILE A 219 -3.43 17.14 20.56
CA ILE A 219 -2.92 16.15 19.60
C ILE A 219 -1.42 15.96 19.81
N SER A 220 -0.65 17.05 19.96
CA SER A 220 0.79 16.94 20.24
C SER A 220 1.08 16.22 21.57
N ALA A 221 0.29 16.47 22.61
CA ALA A 221 0.43 15.78 23.89
C ALA A 221 0.10 14.28 23.83
N ASN A 222 -0.88 13.88 23.01
CA ASN A 222 -1.29 12.47 22.88
C ASN A 222 -0.43 11.69 21.87
N VAL A 223 -0.01 12.31 20.76
CA VAL A 223 0.86 11.66 19.75
C VAL A 223 2.25 11.37 20.34
N GLY A 224 2.80 12.27 21.15
CA GLY A 224 4.08 12.06 21.83
C GLY A 224 4.13 10.85 22.77
N ARG A 225 2.98 10.35 23.23
CA ARG A 225 2.91 9.12 24.06
C ARG A 225 3.10 7.83 23.27
N PHE A 226 2.84 7.82 21.97
CA PHE A 226 2.97 6.60 21.17
C PHE A 226 4.42 6.32 20.75
N ASP A 227 5.29 7.33 20.73
CA ASP A 227 6.66 7.23 20.17
C ASP A 227 7.79 7.25 21.22
N GLU A 228 7.49 7.07 22.51
CA GLU A 228 8.49 7.05 23.60
C GLU A 228 9.56 5.94 23.47
N LYS A 229 9.41 5.01 22.52
CA LYS A 229 10.42 3.99 22.17
C LYS A 229 11.29 4.32 20.95
N SER A 230 11.06 5.44 20.25
CA SER A 230 11.79 5.83 19.02
C SER A 230 12.62 7.12 19.20
N GLN A 231 13.25 7.28 20.36
CA GLN A 231 13.86 8.55 20.81
C GLN A 231 15.15 8.99 20.09
N ASN A 232 15.56 8.35 18.98
CA ASN A 232 16.82 8.68 18.31
C ASN A 232 16.70 9.50 17.01
N ASP A 233 15.49 9.77 16.50
CA ASP A 233 15.31 10.50 15.23
C ASP A 233 14.64 11.87 15.43
N ALA A 234 15.31 12.77 16.15
CA ALA A 234 14.87 14.15 16.46
C ALA A 234 14.67 15.07 15.23
N SER A 235 14.80 14.57 14.00
CA SER A 235 14.67 15.34 12.76
C SER A 235 13.33 15.17 12.03
N VAL A 236 12.47 14.24 12.47
CA VAL A 236 11.15 13.99 11.85
C VAL A 236 10.02 14.78 12.53
N GLU A 237 10.12 15.08 13.83
CA GLU A 237 9.07 15.81 14.58
C GLU A 237 8.87 17.27 14.11
N ALA A 238 9.91 17.95 13.63
CA ALA A 238 9.83 19.36 13.26
C ALA A 238 9.11 19.62 11.92
N ALA A 239 8.92 18.61 11.06
CA ALA A 239 8.37 18.79 9.71
C ALA A 239 6.89 18.37 9.56
N ALA A 240 6.32 17.68 10.55
CA ALA A 240 4.94 17.18 10.50
C ALA A 240 3.95 18.00 11.34
N GLY A 241 4.42 18.73 12.37
CA GLY A 241 3.53 19.19 13.45
C GLY A 241 2.69 20.46 13.21
N GLN A 242 3.13 21.45 12.42
CA GLN A 242 2.56 22.81 12.53
C GLN A 242 1.77 23.36 11.33
N ARG A 243 1.65 22.64 10.21
CA ARG A 243 0.92 23.16 9.02
C ARG A 243 -0.05 22.18 8.35
N GLY A 244 -0.22 21.00 8.94
CA GLY A 244 -1.07 19.95 8.37
C GLY A 244 -2.55 20.09 8.73
N LEU A 245 -2.85 20.37 10.01
CA LEU A 245 -4.19 20.19 10.56
C LEU A 245 -5.23 21.18 10.03
N GLN A 246 -4.84 22.41 9.69
CA GLN A 246 -5.79 23.44 9.21
C GLN A 246 -6.60 23.01 7.98
N HIS A 247 -6.09 22.10 7.15
CA HIS A 247 -6.79 21.64 5.95
C HIS A 247 -7.78 20.50 6.23
N PHE A 248 -7.75 19.92 7.44
CA PHE A 248 -8.57 18.77 7.83
C PHE A 248 -9.65 19.13 8.85
N VAL A 249 -9.66 20.37 9.37
CA VAL A 249 -10.63 20.81 10.37
C VAL A 249 -11.75 21.63 9.72
N LEU A 250 -12.98 21.14 9.81
CA LEU A 250 -14.19 21.87 9.44
C LEU A 250 -14.92 22.34 10.70
N HIS A 251 -15.31 23.60 10.74
CA HIS A 251 -16.10 24.15 11.84
C HIS A 251 -17.58 24.18 11.45
N VAL A 252 -18.41 23.51 12.24
CA VAL A 252 -19.85 23.41 12.00
C VAL A 252 -20.59 23.88 13.25
N SER A 253 -21.74 24.51 13.07
CA SER A 253 -22.71 24.75 14.15
C SER A 253 -23.98 23.98 13.80
N THR A 254 -24.18 22.84 14.46
CA THR A 254 -25.35 21.97 14.22
C THR A 254 -26.66 22.68 14.58
N THR A 255 -26.66 23.53 15.61
CA THR A 255 -27.86 24.24 16.05
C THR A 255 -28.21 25.40 15.11
N ALA A 256 -27.23 26.14 14.60
CA ALA A 256 -27.47 27.14 13.55
C ALA A 256 -28.01 26.49 12.26
N ALA A 257 -27.51 25.32 11.87
CA ALA A 257 -28.02 24.57 10.72
C ALA A 257 -29.48 24.13 10.91
N LEU A 258 -29.82 23.58 12.08
CA LEU A 258 -31.21 23.17 12.38
C LEU A 258 -32.16 24.37 12.41
N LEU A 259 -31.73 25.51 12.97
CA LEU A 259 -32.52 26.75 12.95
C LEU A 259 -32.69 27.27 11.52
N ALA A 260 -31.63 27.23 10.70
CA ALA A 260 -31.70 27.60 9.29
C ALA A 260 -32.75 26.76 8.55
N ASN A 261 -32.72 25.43 8.70
CA ASN A 261 -33.71 24.53 8.10
C ASN A 261 -35.14 24.82 8.59
N GLY A 262 -35.29 25.17 9.87
CA GLY A 262 -36.57 25.62 10.44
C GLY A 262 -37.12 26.89 9.76
N HIS A 263 -36.28 27.91 9.59
CA HIS A 263 -36.66 29.15 8.89
C HIS A 263 -36.96 28.92 7.41
N LEU A 264 -36.20 28.04 6.75
CA LEU A 264 -36.45 27.64 5.36
C LEU A 264 -37.82 26.98 5.20
N ARG A 265 -38.22 26.10 6.13
CA ARG A 265 -39.57 25.51 6.16
C ARG A 265 -40.66 26.58 6.30
N VAL A 266 -40.47 27.55 7.19
CA VAL A 266 -41.41 28.69 7.33
C VAL A 266 -41.50 29.51 6.05
N GLY A 267 -40.37 29.82 5.41
CA GLY A 267 -40.33 30.55 4.13
C GLY A 267 -41.03 29.82 2.99
N LEU A 268 -40.99 28.48 3.00
CA LEU A 268 -41.70 27.62 2.05
C LEU A 268 -43.17 27.34 2.41
N GLY A 269 -43.63 27.79 3.59
CA GLY A 269 -44.98 27.47 4.09
C GLY A 269 -45.16 26.00 4.52
N LEU A 270 -44.07 25.28 4.77
CA LEU A 270 -44.08 23.91 5.28
C LEU A 270 -44.28 23.89 6.80
N PRO A 271 -44.91 22.85 7.36
CA PRO A 271 -45.04 22.70 8.81
C PRO A 271 -43.65 22.57 9.47
N LEU A 272 -43.48 23.25 10.61
CA LEU A 272 -42.31 23.11 11.48
C LEU A 272 -42.34 21.73 12.14
N VAL A 273 -41.34 20.90 11.86
CA VAL A 273 -41.21 19.56 12.42
C VAL A 273 -40.19 19.61 13.57
N GLY A 274 -40.59 19.20 14.78
CA GLY A 274 -39.63 18.77 15.82
C GLY A 274 -38.99 19.83 16.73
N LEU A 275 -39.24 21.13 16.57
CA LEU A 275 -38.70 22.15 17.48
C LEU A 275 -39.48 22.34 18.80
N GLN A 276 -40.46 21.47 19.11
CA GLN A 276 -41.10 21.42 20.44
C GLN A 276 -40.18 20.75 21.48
N GLY A 277 -38.95 21.26 21.61
CA GLY A 277 -38.12 20.97 22.77
C GLY A 277 -38.67 21.70 23.99
N LYS A 278 -38.84 20.96 25.09
CA LYS A 278 -39.22 21.46 26.43
C LYS A 278 -38.34 22.64 26.88
N SER A 279 -38.65 23.88 26.47
CA SER A 279 -38.23 25.07 27.21
C SER A 279 -39.17 25.27 28.40
N SER A 280 -39.25 24.27 29.29
CA SER A 280 -39.98 24.39 30.55
C SER A 280 -39.07 25.07 31.56
N THR A 281 -39.09 26.41 31.62
CA THR A 281 -38.97 27.24 32.84
C THR A 281 -38.60 28.67 32.46
N THR A 282 -39.61 29.50 32.24
CA THR A 282 -39.88 30.75 32.96
C THR A 282 -40.87 31.55 32.11
N GLY A 283 -42.05 31.78 32.68
CA GLY A 283 -43.19 32.33 31.97
C GLY A 283 -42.95 33.78 31.58
N ASP A 284 -43.10 34.06 30.30
CA ASP A 284 -43.59 35.36 29.83
C ASP A 284 -44.44 35.16 28.58
N SER A 285 -45.67 34.71 28.82
CA SER A 285 -46.70 34.51 27.80
C SER A 285 -47.38 35.84 27.47
N THR A 286 -46.76 36.67 26.63
CA THR A 286 -47.40 37.88 26.07
C THR A 286 -47.20 38.07 24.56
N LEU A 287 -46.71 37.06 23.84
CA LEU A 287 -46.65 37.08 22.37
C LEU A 287 -47.81 36.29 21.75
N THR A 288 -49.03 36.73 22.02
CA THR A 288 -50.20 36.40 21.19
C THR A 288 -50.40 37.51 20.16
N SER A 289 -49.59 37.56 19.11
CA SER A 289 -49.88 38.38 17.93
C SER A 289 -49.80 37.54 16.66
N THR A 290 -51.00 37.29 16.15
CA THR A 290 -51.45 36.60 14.93
C THR A 290 -50.83 37.03 13.59
N SER A 291 -49.68 37.71 13.56
CA SER A 291 -49.02 38.00 12.29
C SER A 291 -48.33 36.74 11.79
N LYS A 292 -48.88 36.15 10.72
CA LYS A 292 -48.21 35.13 9.91
C LYS A 292 -46.75 35.58 9.70
N PRO A 293 -45.73 34.79 10.09
CA PRO A 293 -44.34 35.20 10.00
C PRO A 293 -44.05 35.63 8.55
N ASP A 294 -43.49 36.82 8.40
CA ASP A 294 -43.20 37.38 7.09
C ASP A 294 -42.18 36.46 6.39
N ALA A 295 -42.59 35.89 5.25
CA ALA A 295 -41.77 34.93 4.52
C ALA A 295 -40.42 35.56 4.12
N ALA A 296 -40.41 36.86 3.82
CA ALA A 296 -39.20 37.60 3.48
C ALA A 296 -38.17 37.56 4.62
N HIS A 297 -38.62 37.75 5.87
CA HIS A 297 -37.74 37.71 7.04
C HIS A 297 -37.20 36.30 7.32
N ALA A 298 -38.01 35.27 7.08
CA ALA A 298 -37.58 33.88 7.23
C ALA A 298 -36.47 33.50 6.23
N TRP A 299 -36.53 33.99 4.99
CA TRP A 299 -35.49 33.79 3.98
C TRP A 299 -34.16 34.48 4.34
N GLU A 300 -34.22 35.69 4.89
CA GLU A 300 -33.04 36.42 5.35
C GLU A 300 -32.33 35.71 6.52
N LEU A 301 -33.10 35.27 7.52
CA LEU A 301 -32.58 34.49 8.64
C LEU A 301 -31.99 33.15 8.19
N PHE A 302 -32.62 32.47 7.23
CA PHE A 302 -32.06 31.26 6.63
C PHE A 302 -30.71 31.54 5.96
N ALA A 303 -30.60 32.58 5.14
CA ALA A 303 -29.36 32.93 4.45
C ALA A 303 -28.22 33.23 5.45
N GLN A 304 -28.52 33.98 6.52
CA GLN A 304 -27.55 34.30 7.56
C GLN A 304 -27.11 33.05 8.34
N LEU A 305 -28.08 32.25 8.81
CA LEU A 305 -27.79 31.07 9.62
C LEU A 305 -27.09 29.96 8.81
N SER A 306 -27.52 29.72 7.57
CA SER A 306 -26.89 28.73 6.69
C SER A 306 -25.43 29.10 6.38
N ALA A 307 -25.14 30.37 6.08
CA ALA A 307 -23.78 30.86 5.87
C ALA A 307 -22.91 30.69 7.13
N SER A 308 -23.48 30.92 8.32
CA SER A 308 -22.78 30.74 9.60
C SER A 308 -22.70 29.30 10.09
N SER A 309 -23.40 28.35 9.47
CA SER A 309 -23.49 26.98 9.98
C SER A 309 -22.29 26.10 9.59
N GLY A 310 -21.58 26.43 8.51
CA GLY A 310 -20.54 25.58 7.92
C GLY A 310 -21.05 24.28 7.27
N LEU A 311 -22.37 24.02 7.29
CA LEU A 311 -22.95 22.78 6.77
C LEU A 311 -22.77 22.64 5.25
N SER A 312 -22.73 23.76 4.51
CA SER A 312 -22.48 23.75 3.06
C SER A 312 -21.09 23.26 2.71
N GLU A 313 -20.07 23.60 3.52
CA GLU A 313 -18.70 23.11 3.33
C GLU A 313 -18.61 21.63 3.63
N LEU A 314 -19.29 21.17 4.69
CA LEU A 314 -19.38 19.74 4.99
C LEU A 314 -20.10 18.97 3.87
N ARG A 315 -21.23 19.48 3.36
CA ARG A 315 -21.95 18.87 2.23
C ARG A 315 -21.10 18.87 0.96
N ALA A 316 -20.38 19.96 0.69
CA ALA A 316 -19.42 20.01 -0.41
C ALA A 316 -18.30 18.98 -0.22
N HIS A 317 -17.87 18.69 1.01
CA HIS A 317 -16.90 17.64 1.28
C HIS A 317 -17.47 16.22 1.08
N PHE A 318 -18.77 16.00 1.29
CA PHE A 318 -19.42 14.73 0.93
C PHE A 318 -19.55 14.57 -0.59
N LEU A 319 -19.92 15.64 -1.30
CA LEU A 319 -20.10 15.63 -2.76
C LEU A 319 -18.78 15.60 -3.54
N HIS A 320 -17.77 16.30 -3.03
CA HIS A 320 -16.42 16.36 -3.57
C HIS A 320 -15.44 15.57 -2.73
N ALA A 321 -15.94 14.60 -1.95
CA ALA A 321 -15.09 13.59 -1.33
C ALA A 321 -14.11 13.16 -2.42
N PRO A 322 -12.80 13.08 -2.12
CA PRO A 322 -11.80 12.70 -3.09
C PRO A 322 -11.95 11.20 -3.42
N LEU A 323 -13.13 10.82 -3.90
CA LEU A 323 -13.30 9.92 -5.01
C LEU A 323 -12.11 10.09 -5.92
N LEU A 324 -11.50 8.95 -6.21
CA LEU A 324 -10.47 8.73 -7.21
C LEU A 324 -11.01 9.09 -8.61
N SER A 325 -11.52 10.30 -8.78
CA SER A 325 -11.72 10.97 -10.06
C SER A 325 -10.35 10.93 -10.74
N PRO A 326 -10.21 10.19 -11.85
CA PRO A 326 -8.92 10.04 -12.53
C PRO A 326 -8.35 11.41 -12.96
N THR A 327 -9.20 12.42 -13.08
CA THR A 327 -8.83 13.80 -13.42
C THR A 327 -8.40 14.66 -12.22
N SER A 328 -8.90 14.39 -11.01
CA SER A 328 -8.46 15.08 -9.78
C SER A 328 -7.20 14.43 -9.18
N ALA A 329 -6.95 13.15 -9.52
CA ALA A 329 -5.72 12.43 -9.24
C ALA A 329 -4.49 13.12 -9.86
N GLU A 330 -4.62 13.78 -11.02
CA GLU A 330 -3.51 14.46 -11.69
C GLU A 330 -3.02 15.72 -10.94
N ARG A 331 -3.90 16.42 -10.21
CA ARG A 331 -3.52 17.63 -9.44
C ARG A 331 -3.11 17.34 -8.01
N SER A 332 -3.61 16.24 -7.42
CA SER A 332 -3.12 15.74 -6.13
C SER A 332 -1.86 14.86 -6.24
N PHE A 333 -1.51 14.38 -7.44
CA PHE A 333 -0.31 13.56 -7.69
C PHE A 333 1.02 14.25 -7.35
N THR A 334 1.09 15.58 -7.37
CA THR A 334 2.29 16.30 -6.92
C THR A 334 2.38 16.48 -5.39
N ARG A 335 1.29 16.21 -4.65
CA ARG A 335 1.30 16.08 -3.17
C ARG A 335 1.25 14.63 -2.69
N SER A 336 0.88 13.68 -3.55
CA SER A 336 0.95 12.23 -3.35
C SER A 336 2.36 11.65 -3.52
N ARG A 337 3.35 12.24 -2.84
CA ARG A 337 4.54 11.47 -2.42
C ARG A 337 4.26 10.68 -1.14
N ARG A 338 3.11 10.91 -0.49
CA ARG A 338 2.73 10.29 0.78
C ARG A 338 1.68 9.19 0.69
N ALA A 339 0.75 9.15 -0.28
CA ALA A 339 -0.20 8.02 -0.37
C ALA A 339 0.46 6.76 -0.96
N ALA A 340 1.32 6.92 -1.97
CA ALA A 340 2.23 5.85 -2.38
C ALA A 340 3.19 5.48 -1.24
N SER A 341 3.62 6.43 -0.40
CA SER A 341 4.37 6.09 0.81
C SER A 341 3.52 5.45 1.89
N VAL A 342 2.20 5.60 1.96
CA VAL A 342 1.33 4.97 2.97
C VAL A 342 0.99 3.53 2.56
N ALA A 343 0.74 3.27 1.28
CA ALA A 343 0.70 1.90 0.76
C ALA A 343 2.08 1.22 0.87
N TYR A 344 3.17 1.95 0.62
CA TYR A 344 4.54 1.47 0.81
C TYR A 344 4.95 1.39 2.29
N GLN A 345 4.41 2.21 3.20
CA GLN A 345 4.72 2.20 4.64
C GLN A 345 3.86 1.18 5.38
N SER A 346 2.61 0.96 4.98
CA SER A 346 1.78 -0.13 5.49
C SER A 346 2.32 -1.47 5.01
N SER A 347 2.63 -1.62 3.71
CA SER A 347 3.32 -2.82 3.22
C SER A 347 4.73 -2.96 3.78
N ALA A 348 5.51 -1.88 3.95
CA ALA A 348 6.82 -1.96 4.60
C ALA A 348 6.73 -2.22 6.11
N ARG A 349 5.68 -1.78 6.83
CA ARG A 349 5.45 -2.15 8.23
C ARG A 349 5.04 -3.61 8.34
N LEU A 350 4.16 -4.10 7.46
CA LEU A 350 3.80 -5.51 7.41
C LEU A 350 5.01 -6.39 7.04
N LEU A 351 5.83 -5.95 6.08
CA LEU A 351 7.07 -6.64 5.71
C LEU A 351 8.12 -6.57 6.82
N ARG A 352 8.26 -5.45 7.53
CA ARG A 352 9.14 -5.34 8.71
C ARG A 352 8.69 -6.26 9.82
N HIS A 353 7.40 -6.29 10.14
CA HIS A 353 6.86 -7.19 11.14
C HIS A 353 7.07 -8.66 10.74
N ALA A 354 6.79 -9.02 9.48
CA ALA A 354 7.03 -10.36 8.97
C ALA A 354 8.53 -10.74 9.01
N LEU A 355 9.42 -9.79 8.72
CA LEU A 355 10.88 -9.99 8.74
C LEU A 355 11.41 -10.10 10.18
N GLU A 356 10.90 -9.30 11.12
CA GLU A 356 11.22 -9.40 12.54
C GLU A 356 10.74 -10.73 13.12
N GLU A 357 9.55 -11.18 12.74
CA GLU A 357 9.03 -12.50 13.13
C GLU A 357 9.86 -13.64 12.52
N ALA A 358 10.30 -13.51 11.27
CA ALA A 358 11.22 -14.46 10.64
C ALA A 358 12.59 -14.49 11.31
N ARG A 359 13.15 -13.33 11.67
CA ARG A 359 14.43 -13.23 12.40
C ARG A 359 14.35 -13.83 13.80
N ALA A 360 13.28 -13.54 14.54
CA ALA A 360 13.03 -14.13 15.86
C ALA A 360 12.99 -15.67 15.75
N ARG A 361 12.35 -16.20 14.71
CA ARG A 361 12.29 -17.65 14.47
C ARG A 361 13.60 -18.25 13.98
N LEU A 362 14.41 -17.52 13.22
CA LEU A 362 15.76 -17.95 12.82
C LEU A 362 16.70 -18.05 14.02
N ILE A 363 16.60 -17.11 14.97
CA ILE A 363 17.35 -17.18 16.24
C ILE A 363 16.95 -18.44 17.01
N ILE A 364 15.65 -18.73 17.14
CA ILE A 364 15.16 -19.95 17.80
C ILE A 364 15.69 -21.21 17.08
N ALA A 365 15.66 -21.24 15.74
CA ALA A 365 16.18 -22.36 14.98
C ALA A 365 17.70 -22.53 15.11
N GLN A 366 18.47 -21.43 15.18
CA GLN A 366 19.91 -21.47 15.45
C GLN A 366 20.22 -21.97 16.86
N GLU A 367 19.41 -21.57 17.85
CA GLU A 367 19.48 -22.08 19.22
C GLU A 367 19.27 -23.61 19.23
N ASP A 368 18.29 -24.11 18.46
CA ASP A 368 18.01 -25.54 18.36
C ASP A 368 19.12 -26.30 17.61
N VAL A 369 19.74 -25.71 16.59
CA VAL A 369 20.93 -26.29 15.94
C VAL A 369 22.11 -26.33 16.90
N ARG A 370 22.33 -25.28 17.70
CA ARG A 370 23.37 -25.28 18.75
C ARG A 370 23.10 -26.33 19.82
N ARG A 371 21.83 -26.50 20.25
CA ARG A 371 21.44 -27.58 21.17
C ARG A 371 21.71 -28.95 20.57
N ALA A 372 21.37 -29.17 19.30
CA ALA A 372 21.63 -30.42 18.61
C ALA A 372 23.14 -30.70 18.45
N GLN A 373 23.94 -29.66 18.17
CA GLN A 373 25.41 -29.77 18.13
C GLN A 373 25.99 -30.09 19.50
N GLY A 374 25.53 -29.42 20.56
CA GLY A 374 25.93 -29.74 21.94
C GLY A 374 25.58 -31.17 22.31
N LEU A 375 24.39 -31.65 21.92
CA LEU A 375 23.97 -33.04 22.15
C LEU A 375 24.84 -34.03 21.38
N ARG A 376 25.20 -33.72 20.13
CA ARG A 376 26.16 -34.51 19.33
C ARG A 376 27.53 -34.59 20.00
N ASP A 377 28.02 -33.48 20.55
CA ASP A 377 29.34 -33.44 21.18
C ASP A 377 29.35 -34.20 22.52
N VAL A 378 28.26 -34.12 23.29
CA VAL A 378 28.04 -34.97 24.49
C VAL A 378 28.02 -36.45 24.12
N LEU A 379 27.28 -36.83 23.05
CA LEU A 379 27.27 -38.22 22.57
C LEU A 379 28.66 -38.67 22.10
N ARG A 380 29.40 -37.80 21.41
CA ARG A 380 30.75 -38.09 20.95
C ARG A 380 31.72 -38.26 22.12
N GLN A 381 31.62 -37.43 23.15
CA GLN A 381 32.41 -37.58 24.38
C GLN A 381 32.05 -38.85 25.12
N GLY A 382 30.76 -39.20 25.20
CA GLY A 382 30.30 -40.48 25.75
C GLY A 382 30.90 -41.68 25.01
N ILE A 383 30.80 -41.69 23.68
CA ILE A 383 31.41 -42.74 22.84
C ILE A 383 32.92 -42.78 23.03
N GLN A 384 33.59 -41.62 23.12
CA GLN A 384 35.04 -41.57 23.33
C GLN A 384 35.44 -42.11 24.71
N HIS A 385 34.67 -41.79 25.75
CA HIS A 385 34.87 -42.31 27.09
C HIS A 385 34.65 -43.83 27.13
N ASP A 386 33.61 -44.33 26.47
CA ASP A 386 33.34 -45.76 26.35
C ASP A 386 34.44 -46.48 25.57
N LEU A 387 34.91 -45.91 24.45
CA LEU A 387 36.04 -46.41 23.69
C LEU A 387 37.33 -46.39 24.50
N ASN A 388 37.58 -45.36 25.31
CA ASN A 388 38.73 -45.31 26.20
C ASN A 388 38.63 -46.34 27.33
N SER A 389 37.43 -46.58 27.85
CA SER A 389 37.20 -47.63 28.86
C SER A 389 37.41 -49.03 28.26
N LEU A 390 36.99 -49.24 27.00
CA LEU A 390 37.25 -50.46 26.24
C LEU A 390 38.72 -50.60 25.89
N ALA A 391 39.39 -49.51 25.49
CA ALA A 391 40.82 -49.49 25.21
C ALA A 391 41.63 -49.78 26.47
N LEU A 392 41.25 -49.26 27.63
CA LEU A 392 41.87 -49.62 28.91
C LEU A 392 41.59 -51.08 29.29
N ARG A 393 40.41 -51.64 28.97
CA ARG A 393 40.15 -53.09 29.09
C ARG A 393 40.96 -53.94 28.12
N VAL A 394 41.24 -53.43 26.91
CA VAL A 394 42.03 -54.13 25.89
C VAL A 394 43.53 -53.99 26.17
N LEU A 395 44.00 -52.84 26.65
CA LEU A 395 45.38 -52.58 27.02
C LEU A 395 45.76 -53.22 28.36
N SER A 396 44.84 -53.28 29.33
CA SER A 396 45.05 -54.13 30.52
C SER A 396 45.08 -55.61 30.16
N LYS A 397 44.44 -56.02 29.05
CA LYS A 397 44.60 -57.36 28.46
C LYS A 397 45.80 -57.48 27.50
N GLY A 398 46.39 -56.37 27.08
CA GLY A 398 47.44 -56.28 26.06
C GLY A 398 48.82 -55.91 26.61
N HIS A 399 48.98 -55.82 27.93
CA HIS A 399 50.27 -55.67 28.60
C HIS A 399 51.04 -57.01 28.66
N LEU A 400 51.10 -57.67 27.50
CA LEU A 400 52.17 -58.55 27.08
C LEU A 400 52.53 -58.11 25.67
N ASN A 401 53.62 -57.33 25.58
CA ASN A 401 54.50 -57.13 24.42
C ASN A 401 54.50 -55.76 23.70
N SER A 402 55.68 -55.14 23.79
CA SER A 402 56.48 -54.64 22.66
C SER A 402 56.45 -53.14 22.29
N THR A 403 57.34 -52.40 22.96
CA THR A 403 58.33 -51.39 22.51
C THR A 403 58.31 -50.73 21.10
N ASN A 404 58.37 -49.38 21.16
CA ASN A 404 59.14 -48.38 20.37
C ASN A 404 58.45 -47.51 19.26
N PRO A 405 58.62 -46.15 19.29
CA PRO A 405 58.03 -45.19 18.33
C PRO A 405 59.07 -44.39 17.50
N LEU A 406 58.64 -43.65 16.44
CA LEU A 406 59.31 -42.41 15.97
C LEU A 406 58.50 -41.56 14.93
N GLN A 407 58.33 -40.27 15.26
CA GLN A 407 58.48 -39.02 14.46
C GLN A 407 57.50 -38.51 13.36
N SER A 408 57.10 -37.24 13.55
CA SER A 408 56.52 -36.20 12.65
C SER A 408 57.61 -35.44 11.81
N PRO A 409 57.34 -34.46 10.90
CA PRO A 409 56.85 -33.09 11.26
C PRO A 409 56.13 -32.19 10.20
N ARG A 410 55.64 -31.07 10.77
CA ARG A 410 55.13 -29.72 10.40
C ARG A 410 55.77 -28.92 9.23
N SER A 411 55.01 -27.97 8.63
CA SER A 411 55.49 -26.60 8.28
C SER A 411 54.34 -25.61 7.97
N ASP A 412 54.56 -24.34 8.37
CA ASP A 412 53.70 -23.15 8.32
C ASP A 412 54.00 -22.27 7.08
N VAL A 413 53.01 -21.57 6.50
CA VAL A 413 53.21 -20.40 5.60
C VAL A 413 52.04 -19.43 5.72
N ASP A 414 52.33 -18.19 6.12
CA ASP A 414 51.40 -17.05 6.13
C ASP A 414 52.02 -15.82 5.44
N SER A 415 51.13 -14.97 4.90
CA SER A 415 51.27 -13.54 4.57
C SER A 415 51.91 -13.08 3.23
N SER A 416 51.07 -12.87 2.21
CA SER A 416 51.25 -11.80 1.20
C SER A 416 49.95 -11.57 0.40
N ALA A 417 49.14 -10.59 0.81
CA ALA A 417 47.87 -10.29 0.15
C ALA A 417 47.51 -8.80 0.27
N LYS A 418 48.08 -7.94 -0.58
CA LYS A 418 47.46 -6.66 -0.95
C LYS A 418 47.77 -6.30 -2.41
N ASN A 419 46.71 -6.08 -3.18
CA ASN A 419 46.61 -5.33 -4.45
C ASN A 419 47.07 -6.00 -5.75
N ASN A 420 46.37 -7.05 -6.19
CA ASN A 420 46.27 -7.40 -7.61
C ASN A 420 44.93 -6.91 -8.17
N LYS A 421 44.91 -5.74 -8.83
CA LYS A 421 43.85 -5.42 -9.79
C LYS A 421 44.11 -6.23 -11.06
N LEU A 422 43.59 -7.46 -11.07
CA LEU A 422 43.64 -8.35 -12.23
C LEU A 422 42.94 -7.68 -13.42
N HIS A 423 43.69 -7.53 -14.50
CA HIS A 423 43.18 -7.00 -15.75
C HIS A 423 42.30 -8.07 -16.41
N ILE A 424 40.99 -8.01 -16.14
CA ILE A 424 40.00 -8.94 -16.71
C ILE A 424 39.96 -8.73 -18.22
N ARG A 425 40.28 -9.78 -18.99
CA ARG A 425 40.28 -9.80 -20.46
C ARG A 425 38.86 -9.50 -20.95
N ALA A 426 38.70 -8.77 -22.05
CA ALA A 426 37.39 -8.33 -22.54
C ALA A 426 36.37 -9.49 -22.74
N GLY A 427 36.84 -10.71 -23.05
CA GLY A 427 36.00 -11.90 -23.13
C GLY A 427 35.50 -12.42 -21.78
N ASP A 428 36.23 -12.21 -20.68
CA ASP A 428 35.81 -12.66 -19.35
C ASP A 428 34.77 -11.72 -18.72
N ARG A 429 34.70 -10.45 -19.17
CA ARG A 429 33.64 -9.52 -18.76
C ARG A 429 32.26 -10.04 -19.13
N SER A 430 32.12 -10.63 -20.32
CA SER A 430 30.86 -11.22 -20.79
C SER A 430 30.34 -12.38 -19.92
N ARG A 431 31.16 -12.93 -19.01
CA ARG A 431 30.72 -13.96 -18.05
C ARG A 431 30.09 -13.38 -16.79
N SER A 432 30.44 -12.15 -16.42
CA SER A 432 29.81 -11.44 -15.30
C SER A 432 28.51 -10.76 -15.73
N ALA A 433 27.49 -10.80 -14.88
CA ALA A 433 26.22 -10.10 -15.13
C ALA A 433 26.44 -8.61 -15.36
N LEU A 434 27.38 -8.01 -14.62
CA LEU A 434 27.81 -6.64 -14.77
C LEU A 434 28.38 -6.35 -16.17
N GLY A 435 29.19 -7.26 -16.72
CA GLY A 435 29.74 -7.11 -18.05
C GLY A 435 28.69 -7.15 -19.15
N SER A 436 27.74 -8.09 -19.09
CA SER A 436 26.61 -8.13 -20.02
C SER A 436 25.72 -6.87 -19.91
N ALA A 437 25.46 -6.39 -18.69
CA ALA A 437 24.76 -5.13 -18.47
C ALA A 437 25.55 -3.92 -19.03
N SER A 438 26.88 -3.93 -18.92
CA SER A 438 27.74 -2.88 -19.49
C SER A 438 27.78 -2.89 -21.02
N ASP A 439 27.73 -4.07 -21.65
CA ASP A 439 27.68 -4.19 -23.11
C ASP A 439 26.34 -3.65 -23.64
N SER A 440 25.25 -3.90 -22.92
CA SER A 440 23.92 -3.35 -23.22
C SER A 440 23.85 -1.82 -23.08
N ALA A 441 24.63 -1.25 -22.15
CA ALA A 441 24.76 0.20 -22.00
C ALA A 441 25.35 0.85 -23.25
N SER A 442 26.29 0.19 -23.93
CA SER A 442 26.89 0.73 -25.16
C SER A 442 25.88 0.88 -26.31
N LEU A 443 24.92 -0.05 -26.42
CA LEU A 443 23.84 0.02 -27.41
C LEU A 443 22.84 1.13 -27.07
N LEU A 444 22.53 1.28 -25.79
CA LEU A 444 21.66 2.35 -25.31
C LEU A 444 22.32 3.73 -25.51
N GLU A 445 23.64 3.85 -25.29
CA GLU A 445 24.40 5.08 -25.56
C GLU A 445 24.46 5.41 -27.06
N LYS A 446 24.57 4.40 -27.94
CA LYS A 446 24.40 4.59 -29.39
C LYS A 446 23.01 5.13 -29.73
N THR A 447 21.97 4.63 -29.06
CA THR A 447 20.60 5.13 -29.23
C THR A 447 20.46 6.58 -28.73
N PHE A 448 21.04 6.90 -27.58
CA PHE A 448 21.06 8.26 -27.01
C PHE A 448 21.86 9.27 -27.82
N SER A 449 22.86 8.84 -28.58
CA SER A 449 23.69 9.69 -29.43
C SER A 449 23.09 9.86 -30.83
N GLN A 450 22.58 8.79 -31.44
CA GLN A 450 22.04 8.82 -32.80
C GLN A 450 20.58 9.30 -32.87
N ARG A 451 19.72 8.78 -31.98
CA ARG A 451 18.26 9.00 -32.03
C ARG A 451 17.80 10.12 -31.11
N LEU A 452 18.47 10.32 -29.97
CA LEU A 452 18.09 11.33 -28.96
C LEU A 452 19.18 12.39 -28.67
N PRO A 453 19.76 13.05 -29.71
CA PRO A 453 20.57 14.24 -29.47
C PRO A 453 19.68 15.36 -28.91
N TRP A 454 20.28 16.23 -28.09
CA TRP A 454 19.55 17.26 -27.33
C TRP A 454 18.68 18.18 -28.21
N TRP A 455 19.10 18.43 -29.45
CA TRP A 455 18.37 19.28 -30.40
C TRP A 455 17.15 18.60 -31.01
N LYS A 456 17.14 17.26 -31.14
CA LYS A 456 15.94 16.50 -31.56
C LYS A 456 14.89 16.43 -30.46
N LEU A 457 15.33 16.55 -29.20
CA LEU A 457 14.46 16.49 -28.04
C LEU A 457 13.31 17.50 -28.14
N LEU A 458 13.54 18.68 -28.75
CA LEU A 458 12.52 19.72 -28.91
C LEU A 458 11.28 19.29 -29.72
N TRP A 459 11.44 18.33 -30.63
CA TRP A 459 10.38 17.90 -31.56
C TRP A 459 9.93 16.46 -31.30
N LYS A 460 10.73 15.67 -30.59
CA LYS A 460 10.55 14.23 -30.35
C LYS A 460 10.49 13.90 -28.86
N VAL A 461 9.88 14.77 -28.06
CA VAL A 461 9.77 14.56 -26.62
C VAL A 461 9.03 13.26 -26.31
N ASP A 462 7.92 13.01 -27.03
CA ASP A 462 7.06 11.86 -26.79
C ASP A 462 7.71 10.54 -27.23
N ASP A 463 8.60 10.60 -28.23
CA ASP A 463 9.35 9.44 -28.71
C ASP A 463 10.42 8.97 -27.71
N VAL A 464 10.87 9.81 -26.76
CA VAL A 464 11.94 9.47 -25.81
C VAL A 464 11.57 8.19 -25.05
N ARG A 465 10.31 8.06 -24.63
CA ARG A 465 9.85 6.88 -23.87
C ARG A 465 9.90 5.63 -24.74
N ALA A 466 9.28 5.68 -25.92
CA ALA A 466 9.19 4.52 -26.81
C ALA A 466 10.57 4.06 -27.30
N GLU A 467 11.46 4.99 -27.62
CA GLU A 467 12.79 4.68 -28.14
C GLU A 467 13.71 4.08 -27.06
N VAL A 468 13.69 4.65 -25.85
CA VAL A 468 14.47 4.09 -24.74
C VAL A 468 13.86 2.77 -24.25
N ASP A 469 12.52 2.62 -24.23
CA ASP A 469 11.86 1.36 -23.90
C ASP A 469 12.25 0.25 -24.89
N ASN A 470 12.16 0.53 -26.18
CA ASN A 470 12.57 -0.41 -27.22
C ASN A 470 14.07 -0.76 -27.08
N ALA A 471 14.92 0.24 -26.85
CA ALA A 471 16.34 0.01 -26.65
C ALA A 471 16.62 -0.86 -25.41
N VAL A 472 16.02 -0.56 -24.25
CA VAL A 472 16.18 -1.34 -23.02
C VAL A 472 15.66 -2.77 -23.17
N ARG A 473 14.50 -2.98 -23.81
CA ARG A 473 13.97 -4.33 -24.08
C ARG A 473 14.88 -5.13 -25.01
N SER A 474 15.49 -4.46 -25.99
CA SER A 474 16.37 -5.11 -26.96
C SER A 474 17.77 -5.38 -26.42
N SER A 475 18.28 -4.54 -25.52
CA SER A 475 19.67 -4.58 -25.07
C SER A 475 19.86 -5.16 -23.68
N PHE A 476 18.98 -4.88 -22.70
CA PHE A 476 19.24 -5.18 -21.29
C PHE A 476 19.34 -6.69 -21.05
N SER A 477 20.57 -7.15 -20.83
CA SER A 477 20.95 -8.53 -20.47
C SER A 477 20.30 -9.63 -21.32
N LYS A 478 20.00 -9.36 -22.60
CA LYS A 478 19.37 -10.34 -23.49
C LYS A 478 20.24 -11.57 -23.71
N ASP A 479 21.54 -11.37 -23.93
CA ASP A 479 22.50 -12.46 -24.10
C ASP A 479 22.61 -13.32 -22.83
N LEU A 480 22.49 -12.70 -21.65
CA LEU A 480 22.50 -13.39 -20.37
C LEU A 480 21.20 -14.16 -20.16
N GLU A 481 20.05 -13.57 -20.52
CA GLU A 481 18.73 -14.23 -20.50
C GLU A 481 18.73 -15.46 -21.42
N ASP A 482 19.18 -15.33 -22.67
CA ASP A 482 19.29 -16.43 -23.63
C ASP A 482 20.22 -17.55 -23.12
N ARG A 483 21.34 -17.17 -22.49
CA ARG A 483 22.28 -18.13 -21.89
C ARG A 483 21.72 -18.81 -20.64
N LEU A 484 21.02 -18.09 -19.77
CA LEU A 484 20.37 -18.67 -18.60
C LEU A 484 19.24 -19.61 -19.02
N ILE A 485 18.46 -19.25 -20.04
CA ILE A 485 17.43 -20.13 -20.61
C ILE A 485 18.08 -21.39 -21.20
N PHE A 486 19.22 -21.24 -21.89
CA PHE A 486 19.97 -22.37 -22.42
C PHE A 486 20.52 -23.30 -21.32
N GLU A 487 21.17 -22.75 -20.30
CA GLU A 487 21.71 -23.54 -19.18
C GLU A 487 20.59 -24.14 -18.31
N ALA A 488 19.46 -23.43 -18.14
CA ALA A 488 18.25 -23.97 -17.51
C ALA A 488 17.68 -25.14 -18.32
N GLY A 489 17.60 -25.02 -19.64
CA GLY A 489 17.21 -26.12 -20.53
C GLY A 489 18.18 -27.30 -20.45
N ARG A 490 19.49 -27.03 -20.38
CA ARG A 490 20.53 -28.06 -20.26
C ARG A 490 20.45 -28.79 -18.91
N THR A 491 20.30 -28.07 -17.80
CA THR A 491 20.17 -28.66 -16.46
C THR A 491 18.87 -29.44 -16.33
N LEU A 492 17.78 -28.95 -16.93
CA LEU A 492 16.52 -29.69 -17.02
C LEU A 492 16.70 -30.99 -17.81
N SER A 493 17.36 -30.96 -18.97
CA SER A 493 17.63 -32.17 -19.76
C SER A 493 18.48 -33.20 -19.01
N PHE A 494 19.50 -32.74 -18.28
CA PHE A 494 20.35 -33.61 -17.47
C PHE A 494 19.58 -34.20 -16.28
N ALA A 495 18.73 -33.40 -15.63
CA ALA A 495 17.87 -33.87 -14.56
C ALA A 495 16.86 -34.91 -15.09
N GLU A 496 16.26 -34.69 -16.26
CA GLU A 496 15.38 -35.66 -16.91
C GLU A 496 16.10 -36.98 -17.25
N ASP A 497 17.34 -36.91 -17.74
CA ASP A 497 18.12 -38.10 -18.06
C ASP A 497 18.55 -38.87 -16.82
N GLN A 498 19.03 -38.19 -15.77
CA GLN A 498 19.27 -38.83 -14.48
C GLN A 498 17.99 -39.47 -13.93
N MET A 499 16.85 -38.79 -14.08
CA MET A 499 15.56 -39.34 -13.69
C MET A 499 15.20 -40.60 -14.46
N LYS A 500 15.36 -40.62 -15.80
CA LYS A 500 15.13 -41.83 -16.61
C LYS A 500 16.01 -42.98 -16.14
N VAL A 501 17.29 -42.72 -15.84
CA VAL A 501 18.21 -43.73 -15.32
C VAL A 501 17.74 -44.25 -13.96
N THR A 502 17.32 -43.36 -13.05
CA THR A 502 16.79 -43.77 -11.74
C THR A 502 15.49 -44.55 -11.86
N GLU A 503 14.58 -44.17 -12.77
CA GLU A 503 13.32 -44.87 -13.00
C GLU A 503 13.54 -46.23 -13.64
N ALA A 504 14.51 -46.36 -14.56
CA ALA A 504 14.93 -47.64 -15.11
C ALA A 504 15.54 -48.54 -14.02
N ALA A 505 16.39 -48.00 -13.14
CA ALA A 505 16.98 -48.74 -12.02
C ALA A 505 15.91 -49.16 -10.97
N LEU A 506 14.94 -48.30 -10.67
CA LEU A 506 13.80 -48.63 -9.82
C LEU A 506 12.88 -49.67 -10.48
N GLY A 507 12.69 -49.57 -11.80
CA GLY A 507 11.93 -50.51 -12.61
C GLY A 507 12.56 -51.91 -12.59
N THR A 508 13.88 -52.01 -12.75
CA THR A 508 14.58 -53.31 -12.68
C THR A 508 14.53 -53.93 -11.28
N LEU A 509 14.63 -53.12 -10.22
CA LEU A 509 14.47 -53.59 -8.84
C LEU A 509 13.04 -54.08 -8.55
N THR A 510 12.02 -53.42 -9.11
CA THR A 510 10.62 -53.77 -8.87
C THR A 510 10.10 -54.91 -9.77
N ALA A 511 10.60 -55.04 -10.99
CA ALA A 511 10.21 -56.09 -11.94
C ALA A 511 10.79 -57.48 -11.60
N ARG A 512 11.77 -57.57 -10.68
CA ARG A 512 12.53 -58.80 -10.42
C ARG A 512 11.78 -60.02 -9.81
N PRO A 513 10.54 -60.02 -9.30
CA PRO A 513 10.03 -61.23 -8.63
C PRO A 513 9.09 -62.12 -9.46
N ARG A 514 8.70 -61.75 -10.68
CA ARG A 514 7.67 -62.55 -11.40
C ARG A 514 8.22 -63.73 -12.19
N SER A 515 9.48 -63.67 -12.61
CA SER A 515 10.09 -64.72 -13.44
C SER A 515 10.46 -65.98 -12.64
N GLU A 516 10.90 -65.87 -11.38
CA GLU A 516 11.32 -67.04 -10.59
C GLU A 516 10.16 -67.94 -10.15
N ASN A 517 8.97 -67.37 -9.93
CA ASN A 517 7.79 -68.16 -9.57
C ASN A 517 7.09 -68.81 -10.78
N ALA A 518 7.31 -68.30 -12.00
CA ALA A 518 6.79 -68.91 -13.22
C ALA A 518 7.58 -70.16 -13.63
N GLY A 519 8.92 -70.14 -13.52
CA GLY A 519 9.75 -71.31 -13.85
C GLY A 519 9.62 -72.49 -12.89
N ARG A 520 9.20 -72.27 -11.63
CA ARG A 520 9.02 -73.35 -10.64
C ARG A 520 7.65 -74.05 -10.74
N ALA A 521 6.67 -73.42 -11.39
CA ALA A 521 5.34 -74.01 -11.61
C ALA A 521 5.33 -75.01 -12.78
N GLU A 522 6.25 -74.93 -13.74
CA GLU A 522 6.31 -75.88 -14.87
C GLU A 522 7.16 -77.14 -14.54
N LEU A 523 8.20 -77.03 -13.72
CA LEU A 523 9.07 -78.17 -13.34
C LEU A 523 8.50 -79.09 -12.24
N SER A 524 7.34 -78.76 -11.65
CA SER A 524 6.67 -79.61 -10.64
C SER A 524 5.63 -80.56 -11.23
N SER A 525 5.48 -80.62 -12.56
CA SER A 525 4.50 -81.49 -13.23
C SER A 525 5.09 -82.73 -13.94
N SER A 526 6.42 -82.93 -13.96
CA SER A 526 7.03 -84.13 -14.55
C SER A 526 8.18 -84.71 -13.71
N SER A 527 7.87 -85.62 -12.77
CA SER A 527 8.83 -86.63 -12.25
C SER A 527 8.12 -87.53 -11.23
N VAL A 528 7.41 -88.52 -11.74
CA VAL A 528 7.07 -89.75 -10.99
C VAL A 528 8.28 -90.68 -11.06
N GLY A 529 8.85 -91.03 -9.91
CA GLY A 529 9.64 -92.25 -9.72
C GLY A 529 11.17 -92.10 -9.72
N GLY A 530 11.80 -92.49 -8.60
CA GLY A 530 13.18 -92.98 -8.63
C GLY A 530 14.16 -92.37 -7.64
N ALA A 531 14.18 -92.92 -6.42
CA ALA A 531 15.34 -93.23 -5.58
C ALA A 531 16.62 -92.34 -5.60
N THR A 532 16.91 -91.81 -4.40
CA THR A 532 18.24 -91.72 -3.77
C THR A 532 19.41 -91.11 -4.56
N SER A 533 19.67 -89.82 -4.34
CA SER A 533 21.05 -89.35 -4.16
C SER A 533 21.08 -88.09 -3.27
N TRP A 534 21.57 -88.25 -2.05
CA TRP A 534 21.93 -87.18 -1.14
C TRP A 534 23.33 -86.67 -1.49
N GLN A 535 23.50 -85.85 -2.53
CA GLN A 535 24.73 -85.06 -2.70
C GLN A 535 24.59 -83.98 -3.76
N GLY A 536 24.89 -82.74 -3.38
CA GLY A 536 25.16 -81.63 -4.30
C GLY A 536 23.94 -80.78 -4.66
N HIS A 537 23.69 -79.71 -3.90
CA HIS A 537 24.02 -78.34 -4.31
C HIS A 537 23.49 -77.35 -3.26
N VAL A 538 24.44 -76.70 -2.61
CA VAL A 538 24.31 -75.72 -1.51
C VAL A 538 23.85 -74.33 -2.01
N GLU A 539 23.26 -74.22 -3.19
CA GLU A 539 23.11 -72.91 -3.86
C GLU A 539 21.78 -72.18 -3.63
N SER A 540 20.80 -72.75 -2.94
CA SER A 540 19.45 -72.15 -2.88
C SER A 540 19.18 -71.14 -1.75
N SER A 541 20.20 -70.63 -1.05
CA SER A 541 19.96 -69.78 0.14
C SER A 541 20.68 -68.43 0.16
N GLN A 542 21.24 -67.97 -0.96
CA GLN A 542 21.46 -66.53 -1.13
C GLN A 542 20.17 -65.84 -1.59
N ARG A 543 19.10 -65.94 -0.79
CA ARG A 543 18.06 -64.90 -0.83
C ARG A 543 18.78 -63.61 -0.43
N SER A 544 19.05 -62.74 -1.40
CA SER A 544 19.66 -61.44 -1.18
C SER A 544 18.94 -60.77 -0.01
N TYR A 545 19.66 -60.51 1.09
CA TYR A 545 19.13 -59.85 2.30
C TYR A 545 18.50 -58.48 2.01
N PHE A 546 18.71 -57.93 0.81
CA PHE A 546 18.14 -56.68 0.33
C PHE A 546 16.74 -56.83 -0.30
N ASP A 547 16.26 -58.05 -0.53
CA ASP A 547 15.00 -58.28 -1.23
C ASP A 547 13.82 -58.48 -0.27
N SER A 548 13.66 -57.55 0.69
CA SER A 548 12.52 -57.56 1.59
C SER A 548 11.29 -56.93 0.92
N PRO A 549 10.09 -57.52 1.07
CA PRO A 549 8.85 -56.93 0.55
C PRO A 549 8.54 -55.56 1.17
N LEU A 550 9.07 -55.31 2.37
CA LEU A 550 8.93 -54.05 3.10
C LEU A 550 9.76 -52.94 2.43
N LEU A 551 11.01 -53.24 2.04
CA LEU A 551 11.87 -52.32 1.30
C LEU A 551 11.25 -51.99 -0.07
N ARG A 552 10.65 -52.97 -0.76
CA ARG A 552 9.93 -52.73 -2.02
C ARG A 552 8.71 -51.81 -1.85
N ASN A 553 7.92 -52.00 -0.80
CA ASN A 553 6.79 -51.12 -0.50
C ASN A 553 7.25 -49.71 -0.11
N GLN A 554 8.34 -49.59 0.66
CA GLN A 554 8.93 -48.30 0.99
C GLN A 554 9.47 -47.58 -0.25
N VAL A 555 10.18 -48.31 -1.13
CA VAL A 555 10.68 -47.77 -2.40
C VAL A 555 9.52 -47.36 -3.31
N ALA A 556 8.45 -48.15 -3.38
CA ALA A 556 7.25 -47.79 -4.13
C ALA A 556 6.56 -46.53 -3.57
N GLN A 557 6.45 -46.41 -2.24
CA GLN A 557 5.91 -45.20 -1.60
C GLN A 557 6.80 -43.97 -1.81
N GLN A 558 8.12 -44.10 -1.65
CA GLN A 558 9.05 -43.02 -1.93
C GLN A 558 9.07 -42.62 -3.40
N SER A 559 8.90 -43.57 -4.33
CA SER A 559 8.79 -43.26 -5.76
C SER A 559 7.54 -42.43 -6.08
N LYS A 560 6.40 -42.69 -5.41
CA LYS A 560 5.17 -41.89 -5.56
C LYS A 560 5.36 -40.48 -5.00
N LEU A 561 6.00 -40.35 -3.84
CA LEU A 561 6.34 -39.05 -3.25
C LEU A 561 7.32 -38.27 -4.13
N HIS A 562 8.34 -38.93 -4.69
CA HIS A 562 9.26 -38.33 -5.65
C HIS A 562 8.56 -37.90 -6.94
N ARG A 563 7.56 -38.65 -7.43
CA ARG A 563 6.77 -38.27 -8.61
C ARG A 563 5.84 -37.07 -8.33
N ALA A 564 5.34 -36.93 -7.11
CA ALA A 564 4.62 -35.73 -6.69
C ALA A 564 5.57 -34.53 -6.54
N ALA A 565 6.71 -34.72 -5.87
CA ALA A 565 7.75 -33.70 -5.74
C ALA A 565 8.34 -33.26 -7.09
N ARG A 566 8.41 -34.16 -8.09
CA ARG A 566 8.79 -33.88 -9.48
C ARG A 566 7.88 -32.84 -10.13
N SER A 567 6.59 -32.89 -9.85
CA SER A 567 5.63 -31.92 -10.39
C SER A 567 5.86 -30.53 -9.79
N TYR A 568 6.34 -30.47 -8.54
CA TYR A 568 6.72 -29.21 -7.90
C TYR A 568 8.11 -28.71 -8.32
N SER A 569 9.11 -29.58 -8.43
CA SER A 569 10.48 -29.18 -8.80
C SER A 569 10.60 -28.83 -10.28
N SER A 570 9.87 -29.50 -11.18
CA SER A 570 9.81 -29.12 -12.60
C SER A 570 9.17 -27.74 -12.79
N ASN A 571 8.22 -27.35 -11.93
CA ASN A 571 7.67 -26.00 -11.92
C ASN A 571 8.66 -24.96 -11.36
N LEU A 572 9.55 -25.35 -10.45
CA LEU A 572 10.60 -24.47 -9.91
C LEU A 572 11.82 -24.33 -10.85
N LEU A 573 12.13 -25.36 -11.63
CA LEU A 573 13.21 -25.37 -12.62
C LEU A 573 12.77 -24.86 -14.00
N GLN A 574 11.59 -24.23 -14.11
CA GLN A 574 11.18 -23.63 -15.37
C GLN A 574 12.24 -22.61 -15.81
N PRO A 575 12.62 -22.56 -17.10
CA PRO A 575 13.58 -21.56 -17.61
C PRO A 575 13.24 -20.11 -17.23
N ARG A 576 11.95 -19.84 -16.95
CA ARG A 576 11.44 -18.55 -16.48
C ARG A 576 11.87 -18.18 -15.05
N SER A 577 12.13 -19.14 -14.16
CA SER A 577 12.57 -18.84 -12.80
C SER A 577 13.99 -18.25 -12.78
N PHE A 578 14.89 -18.76 -13.62
CA PHE A 578 16.23 -18.19 -13.81
C PHE A 578 16.20 -16.81 -14.50
N ALA A 579 15.23 -16.57 -15.37
CA ALA A 579 15.03 -15.25 -16.00
C ALA A 579 14.26 -14.26 -15.10
N TRP A 580 13.74 -14.70 -13.95
CA TRP A 580 12.92 -13.85 -13.08
C TRP A 580 13.67 -12.64 -12.52
N PRO A 581 14.93 -12.75 -12.02
CA PRO A 581 15.69 -11.58 -11.58
C PRO A 581 15.87 -10.53 -12.68
N ILE A 582 16.16 -10.99 -13.91
CA ILE A 582 16.33 -10.11 -15.09
C ILE A 582 15.02 -9.39 -15.41
N THR A 583 13.92 -10.12 -15.52
CA THR A 583 12.61 -9.55 -15.83
C THR A 583 12.11 -8.62 -14.72
N SER A 584 12.38 -8.96 -13.46
CA SER A 584 12.10 -8.11 -12.29
C SER A 584 12.88 -6.79 -12.36
N ARG A 585 14.20 -6.82 -12.57
CA ARG A 585 15.01 -5.59 -12.70
C ARG A 585 14.65 -4.78 -13.94
N ARG A 586 14.34 -5.45 -15.07
CA ARG A 586 13.82 -4.78 -16.27
C ARG A 586 12.48 -4.08 -15.96
N SER A 587 11.59 -4.71 -15.20
CA SER A 587 10.33 -4.07 -14.78
C SER A 587 10.54 -2.89 -13.83
N GLN A 588 11.58 -2.89 -12.99
CA GLN A 588 11.93 -1.73 -12.15
C GLN A 588 12.33 -0.51 -12.99
N ILE A 589 12.97 -0.71 -14.14
CA ILE A 589 13.29 0.37 -15.09
C ILE A 589 12.00 1.02 -15.62
N PHE A 590 10.97 0.20 -15.88
CA PHE A 590 9.68 0.62 -16.43
C PHE A 590 8.63 1.03 -15.39
N SER A 591 8.87 0.70 -14.12
CA SER A 591 7.95 1.00 -13.02
C SER A 591 7.68 2.50 -12.92
N GLN A 592 6.49 2.85 -12.42
CA GLN A 592 6.14 4.26 -12.23
C GLN A 592 7.12 4.91 -11.26
N GLY A 593 7.73 6.03 -11.67
CA GLY A 593 8.82 6.69 -10.95
C GLY A 593 10.20 6.06 -11.16
N GLY A 594 10.32 5.06 -12.03
CA GLY A 594 11.59 4.43 -12.40
C GLY A 594 12.55 5.38 -13.13
N PRO A 595 13.82 4.96 -13.32
CA PRO A 595 14.84 5.78 -13.97
C PRO A 595 14.43 6.30 -15.35
N LEU A 596 13.68 5.49 -16.11
CA LEU A 596 13.17 5.85 -17.42
C LEU A 596 12.16 7.00 -17.33
N GLU A 597 11.18 6.91 -16.44
CA GLU A 597 10.16 7.93 -16.29
C GLU A 597 10.74 9.24 -15.74
N VAL A 598 11.72 9.16 -14.83
CA VAL A 598 12.46 10.33 -14.36
C VAL A 598 13.24 11.00 -15.49
N LEU A 599 13.77 10.22 -16.45
CA LEU A 599 14.42 10.77 -17.63
C LEU A 599 13.41 11.46 -18.56
N VAL A 600 12.27 10.80 -18.84
CA VAL A 600 11.21 11.31 -19.74
C VAL A 600 10.56 12.57 -19.17
N SER A 601 10.15 12.55 -17.89
CA SER A 601 9.56 13.72 -17.23
C SER A 601 10.52 14.91 -17.19
N ARG A 602 11.83 14.66 -17.01
CA ARG A 602 12.85 15.72 -17.12
C ARG A 602 13.02 16.22 -18.55
N ALA A 603 12.99 15.33 -19.55
CA ALA A 603 13.01 15.74 -20.95
C ALA A 603 11.82 16.65 -21.27
N GLN A 604 10.60 16.24 -20.90
CA GLN A 604 9.36 17.00 -21.04
C GLN A 604 9.44 18.35 -20.33
N ALA A 605 9.88 18.37 -19.07
CA ALA A 605 10.03 19.60 -18.31
C ALA A 605 11.06 20.57 -18.94
N LEU A 606 12.16 20.06 -19.50
CA LEU A 606 13.15 20.88 -20.19
C LEU A 606 12.60 21.48 -21.49
N VAL A 607 11.83 20.69 -22.25
CA VAL A 607 11.23 21.18 -23.49
C VAL A 607 10.10 22.16 -23.23
N MET A 608 9.24 21.91 -22.23
CA MET A 608 8.22 22.89 -21.83
C MET A 608 8.86 24.21 -21.37
N ARG A 609 9.96 24.15 -20.61
CA ARG A 609 10.72 25.36 -20.26
C ARG A 609 11.34 26.04 -21.48
N PHE A 610 11.77 25.28 -22.50
CA PHE A 610 12.23 25.83 -23.78
C PHE A 610 11.11 26.60 -24.47
N TYR A 611 9.96 25.96 -24.70
CA TYR A 611 8.86 26.59 -25.43
C TYR A 611 8.29 27.78 -24.68
N LEU A 612 8.12 27.69 -23.36
CA LEU A 612 7.63 28.80 -22.55
C LEU A 612 8.61 29.98 -22.56
N SER A 613 9.90 29.73 -22.41
CA SER A 613 10.91 30.82 -22.43
C SER A 613 11.14 31.40 -23.82
N SER A 614 11.12 30.57 -24.87
CA SER A 614 11.25 31.04 -26.25
C SER A 614 10.02 31.86 -26.65
N SER A 615 8.82 31.44 -26.25
CA SER A 615 7.58 32.17 -26.51
C SER A 615 7.55 33.52 -25.81
N THR A 616 8.00 33.63 -24.56
CA THR A 616 8.02 34.92 -23.84
C THR A 616 9.01 35.89 -24.46
N VAL A 617 10.20 35.42 -24.85
CA VAL A 617 11.21 36.27 -25.49
C VAL A 617 10.79 36.73 -26.89
N ALA A 618 10.17 35.84 -27.69
CA ALA A 618 9.66 36.20 -29.01
C ALA A 618 8.46 37.17 -28.94
N SER A 619 7.57 36.97 -27.96
CA SER A 619 6.42 37.86 -27.74
C SER A 619 6.87 39.24 -27.24
N ALA A 620 7.90 39.29 -26.38
CA ALA A 620 8.45 40.55 -25.89
C ALA A 620 9.11 41.39 -27.00
N SER A 621 9.65 40.78 -28.08
CA SER A 621 10.28 41.54 -29.17
C SER A 621 9.29 42.11 -30.19
N LEU A 622 8.10 41.49 -30.33
CA LEU A 622 7.06 41.93 -31.28
C LEU A 622 5.97 42.80 -30.63
N ILE A 623 5.78 42.73 -29.30
CA ILE A 623 4.66 43.35 -28.58
C ILE A 623 5.18 44.38 -27.57
N SER A 624 6.00 45.34 -28.01
CA SER A 624 6.50 46.42 -27.15
C SER A 624 5.49 47.53 -26.85
N ALA A 625 4.18 47.35 -27.14
CA ALA A 625 3.21 48.44 -26.99
C ALA A 625 1.88 48.14 -26.27
N GLN A 626 1.32 46.91 -26.21
CA GLN A 626 -0.14 46.80 -25.95
C GLN A 626 -0.69 45.63 -25.11
N LEU A 627 0.10 44.84 -24.38
CA LEU A 627 -0.48 43.81 -23.49
C LEU A 627 -0.02 43.90 -22.03
N PRO A 628 -0.89 44.33 -21.10
CA PRO A 628 -0.70 44.11 -19.67
C PRO A 628 -1.14 42.68 -19.31
N ALA A 629 -0.39 42.04 -18.42
CA ALA A 629 -0.63 40.70 -17.86
C ALA A 629 -0.09 39.50 -18.67
N VAL A 630 1.23 39.36 -18.68
CA VAL A 630 1.85 38.03 -18.73
C VAL A 630 1.46 37.31 -17.43
N SER A 631 0.80 36.15 -17.52
CA SER A 631 0.28 35.45 -16.34
C SER A 631 1.40 35.15 -15.30
N PRO A 632 1.14 35.27 -13.98
CA PRO A 632 2.12 35.00 -12.91
C PRO A 632 2.75 33.60 -12.95
N TRP A 633 2.07 32.63 -13.56
CA TRP A 633 2.58 31.27 -13.75
C TRP A 633 3.77 31.20 -14.73
N LEU A 634 3.81 32.11 -15.71
CA LEU A 634 4.91 32.20 -16.66
C LEU A 634 6.17 32.82 -16.02
N SER A 635 6.02 33.78 -15.10
CA SER A 635 7.16 34.44 -14.44
C SER A 635 7.90 33.55 -13.44
N THR A 636 7.23 32.58 -12.81
CA THR A 636 7.88 31.70 -11.81
C THR A 636 8.69 30.57 -12.45
N ASN A 637 8.40 30.21 -13.70
CA ASN A 637 9.02 29.07 -14.38
C ASN A 637 10.09 29.45 -15.42
N THR A 638 10.35 30.73 -15.62
CA THR A 638 11.45 31.19 -16.48
C THR A 638 12.80 31.00 -15.80
N PHE A 639 13.78 30.52 -16.57
CA PHE A 639 15.16 30.28 -16.11
C PHE A 639 15.83 31.51 -15.47
N LEU A 640 15.42 32.71 -15.90
CA LEU A 640 15.97 33.97 -15.43
C LEU A 640 15.50 34.35 -14.00
N GLY A 641 14.56 33.58 -13.41
CA GLY A 641 13.98 33.91 -12.11
C GLY A 641 12.97 35.05 -12.19
N GLU A 642 12.21 35.24 -11.12
CA GLU A 642 11.13 36.22 -11.05
C GLU A 642 11.64 37.67 -11.22
N ASP A 643 12.87 37.93 -10.76
CA ASP A 643 13.46 39.27 -10.69
C ASP A 643 14.00 39.77 -12.04
N ALA A 644 14.47 38.87 -12.90
CA ALA A 644 15.03 39.23 -14.19
C ALA A 644 13.96 39.64 -15.21
N CYS A 645 12.78 39.03 -15.15
CA CYS A 645 11.68 39.41 -16.05
C CYS A 645 11.16 40.82 -15.71
N LYS A 646 11.10 41.17 -14.42
CA LYS A 646 10.72 42.51 -13.94
C LYS A 646 11.74 43.59 -14.32
N THR A 647 13.03 43.24 -14.34
CA THR A 647 14.12 44.19 -14.63
C THR A 647 14.37 44.40 -16.13
N LEU A 648 14.10 43.40 -16.97
CA LEU A 648 14.32 43.50 -18.42
C LEU A 648 13.13 44.08 -19.19
N LEU A 649 11.91 44.02 -18.65
CA LEU A 649 10.70 44.55 -19.29
C LEU A 649 10.70 46.07 -19.60
N PRO A 650 11.25 46.96 -18.76
CA PRO A 650 11.18 48.41 -19.00
C PRO A 650 12.30 48.95 -19.92
N LEU A 651 13.29 48.16 -20.33
CA LEU A 651 14.28 48.62 -21.30
C LEU A 651 13.69 48.58 -22.71
N ALA A 652 13.08 49.71 -23.12
CA ALA A 652 12.68 49.97 -24.50
C ALA A 652 13.92 49.97 -25.42
N MET A 653 14.30 48.80 -25.92
CA MET A 653 15.44 48.64 -26.82
C MET A 653 15.02 48.83 -28.28
N GLN A 654 15.92 49.39 -29.09
CA GLN A 654 15.75 49.45 -30.55
C GLN A 654 15.54 48.03 -31.13
N SER A 655 14.75 47.92 -32.20
CA SER A 655 14.35 46.64 -32.80
C SER A 655 15.54 45.75 -33.20
N SER A 656 16.67 46.34 -33.61
CA SER A 656 17.92 45.61 -33.90
C SER A 656 18.53 44.97 -32.66
N THR A 657 18.51 45.65 -31.52
CA THR A 657 19.02 45.13 -30.24
C THR A 657 18.08 44.07 -29.66
N ALA A 658 16.76 44.24 -29.83
CA ALA A 658 15.77 43.23 -29.45
C ALA A 658 15.96 41.91 -30.22
N ALA A 659 16.22 42.00 -31.53
CA ALA A 659 16.55 40.84 -32.34
C ALA A 659 17.85 40.16 -31.86
N GLY A 660 18.90 40.93 -31.59
CA GLY A 660 20.18 40.42 -31.07
C GLY A 660 20.04 39.73 -29.70
N LEU A 661 19.28 40.32 -28.78
CA LEU A 661 18.99 39.74 -27.47
C LEU A 661 18.15 38.46 -27.58
N SER A 662 17.19 38.40 -28.50
CA SER A 662 16.41 37.18 -28.72
C SER A 662 17.28 36.02 -29.20
N LEU A 663 18.21 36.27 -30.14
CA LEU A 663 19.16 35.26 -30.60
C LEU A 663 20.10 34.83 -29.47
N LEU A 664 20.65 35.77 -28.70
CA LEU A 664 21.52 35.46 -27.56
C LEU A 664 20.76 34.63 -26.50
N ALA A 665 19.52 35.00 -26.18
CA ALA A 665 18.68 34.26 -25.25
C ALA A 665 18.38 32.83 -25.74
N THR A 666 18.09 32.65 -27.04
CA THR A 666 17.90 31.31 -27.61
C THR A 666 19.19 30.46 -27.55
N LEU A 667 20.36 31.04 -27.81
CA LEU A 667 21.65 30.35 -27.69
C LEU A 667 21.97 29.99 -26.24
N ALA A 668 21.75 30.91 -25.30
CA ALA A 668 21.91 30.68 -23.87
C ALA A 668 20.98 29.55 -23.39
N PHE A 669 19.74 29.52 -23.89
CA PHE A 669 18.80 28.46 -23.60
C PHE A 669 19.26 27.13 -24.19
N ALA A 670 19.71 27.09 -25.45
CA ALA A 670 20.23 25.88 -26.07
C ALA A 670 21.40 25.28 -25.27
N PHE A 671 22.31 26.14 -24.79
CA PHE A 671 23.41 25.73 -23.91
C PHE A 671 22.91 25.18 -22.56
N HIS A 672 21.90 25.81 -21.96
CA HIS A 672 21.29 25.33 -20.73
C HIS A 672 20.60 23.98 -20.92
N LEU A 673 19.85 23.79 -22.01
CA LEU A 673 19.17 22.53 -22.33
C LEU A 673 20.20 21.42 -22.53
N GLN A 674 21.29 21.67 -23.24
CA GLN A 674 22.39 20.72 -23.39
C GLN A 674 22.99 20.34 -22.02
N GLY A 675 23.26 21.32 -21.16
CA GLY A 675 23.80 21.09 -19.81
C GLY A 675 22.84 20.32 -18.90
N ALA A 676 21.55 20.62 -18.94
CA ALA A 676 20.55 19.93 -18.15
C ALA A 676 20.28 18.51 -18.64
N TRP A 677 20.23 18.30 -19.96
CA TRP A 677 20.06 16.99 -20.58
C TRP A 677 21.24 16.06 -20.28
N THR A 678 22.48 16.56 -20.36
CA THR A 678 23.67 15.78 -19.98
C THR A 678 23.67 15.40 -18.50
N LYS A 679 23.22 16.29 -17.60
CA LYS A 679 23.02 15.96 -16.18
C LYS A 679 21.94 14.89 -15.98
N ALA A 680 20.83 14.96 -16.72
CA ALA A 680 19.77 13.95 -16.68
C ALA A 680 20.28 12.57 -17.13
N LYS A 681 21.02 12.52 -18.25
CA LYS A 681 21.70 11.31 -18.74
C LYS A 681 22.65 10.71 -17.70
N ARG A 682 23.50 11.52 -17.07
CA ARG A 682 24.43 11.03 -16.02
C ARG A 682 23.69 10.39 -14.84
N ARG A 683 22.58 10.99 -14.40
CA ARG A 683 21.75 10.44 -13.31
C ARG A 683 21.11 9.12 -13.72
N PHE A 684 20.55 9.06 -14.92
CA PHE A 684 20.02 7.81 -15.49
C PHE A 684 21.09 6.72 -15.51
N TRP A 685 22.32 7.03 -15.95
CA TRP A 685 23.43 6.08 -15.93
C TRP A 685 23.84 5.63 -14.53
N THR A 686 23.79 6.53 -13.54
CA THR A 686 24.05 6.15 -12.14
C THR A 686 23.00 5.16 -11.63
N ASP A 687 21.73 5.37 -12.00
CA ASP A 687 20.64 4.47 -11.61
C ASP A 687 20.68 3.14 -12.38
N TRP A 688 21.11 3.17 -13.65
CA TRP A 688 21.40 1.99 -14.45
C TRP A 688 22.48 1.12 -13.82
N ASP A 689 23.60 1.72 -13.40
CA ASP A 689 24.71 1.01 -12.76
C ASP A 689 24.27 0.37 -11.43
N ARG A 690 23.41 1.05 -10.66
CA ARG A 690 22.82 0.48 -9.44
C ARG A 690 21.95 -0.74 -9.73
N LEU A 691 21.16 -0.70 -10.81
CA LEU A 691 20.34 -1.83 -11.23
C LEU A 691 21.19 -2.99 -11.75
N ALA A 692 22.28 -2.70 -12.47
CA ALA A 692 23.23 -3.71 -12.92
C ALA A 692 23.93 -4.41 -11.74
N GLN A 693 24.36 -3.65 -10.73
CA GLN A 693 24.92 -4.20 -9.49
C GLN A 693 23.89 -5.01 -8.70
N GLY A 694 22.64 -4.53 -8.64
CA GLY A 694 21.55 -5.27 -8.01
C GLY A 694 21.23 -6.58 -8.73
N LEU A 695 21.30 -6.61 -10.07
CA LEU A 695 21.11 -7.82 -10.86
C LEU A 695 22.23 -8.84 -10.60
N GLU A 696 23.48 -8.39 -10.47
CA GLU A 696 24.60 -9.27 -10.13
C GLU A 696 24.40 -9.89 -8.74
N ALA A 697 24.02 -9.10 -7.73
CA ALA A 697 23.71 -9.61 -6.40
C ALA A 697 22.53 -10.59 -6.38
N ASP A 698 21.48 -10.33 -7.17
CA ASP A 698 20.32 -11.22 -7.26
C ASP A 698 20.70 -12.56 -7.92
N LEU A 699 21.62 -12.55 -8.90
CA LEU A 699 22.13 -13.75 -9.57
C LEU A 699 23.15 -14.53 -8.73
N GLU A 700 23.85 -13.89 -7.79
CA GLU A 700 24.72 -14.59 -6.83
C GLU A 700 23.92 -15.34 -5.74
N VAL A 701 22.72 -14.87 -5.43
CA VAL A 701 21.84 -15.46 -4.41
C VAL A 701 21.00 -16.63 -4.97
N SER A 702 20.71 -16.62 -6.27
CA SER A 702 19.98 -17.68 -6.98
C SER A 702 20.89 -18.86 -7.32
#